data_AF-A0A096MIH0-F1
#
_entry.id   AF-A0A096MIH0-F1
#
_cell.length_a   1.000
_cell.length_b   1.000
_cell.length_c   1.000
_cell.angle_alpha   90.00
_cell.angle_beta   90.00
_cell.angle_gamma   90.00
#
_symmetry.space_group_name_H-M   'P 1'
#
loop_
_entity.id
_entity.type
_entity.pdbx_description
1 polymer ?
#
loop_
_entity_poly.entity_id
_entity_poly.type
_entity_poly.pdbx_seq_one_letter_code
_entity_poly.pdbx_strand_id
1 'polypeptide(L)'
;MYSLGSESLIKQAREIQEAELQKFYSRLVKLLQLKELGYETLDSLHRLHLILSANKYARTIKSKCLWLPSDLQQRLLSLLSSPAEQFQVLSSALLRETPPSSGEELNNIQENISQLNTHAAGLLVSQNSLCGEISASPGSNYLIHGLEGRPSDGPTRSLTFALPVLNSVLRLSPESLTEEHVTILSKKFVDWLRYASIVQGGGASSGGFFTGPRSRQPLPTAELDGSVSGDFFTVLCVGQGFTEDQWMNVYSFSMLRHWLLTYHSVSSGNSTMDADDRSEVDGSVVSMVSATSSSSRLLPPKERLREKTFQYCQRLIEQCDRKAQKKLDTELQKACMVEAVCILDCVCVEDPSMVFRTFPSIKGLFGRLSSDLSYARVLLPIAQFYLNHAGEMAAVDCECVWKLVFGRFPAELFNNPFLAHELLRFLRQNLDSLRLRAPEFIRFLPNFLKFLAWDSSAVVDDFVDLLPSLVTEGTAVEMLHTLLDLPCLSATLILQFRSVDAQTRSMSVSLPISESSSRGLLSLDAFRNPAFRGLFLFLLRVETGSGHTIDRLSTLHDLLAEAADWPRVVRCAQVVPVLLHIYFNTVVTVAEEKLLAHLILVMLERSGLLLAIPTYSREIHRVFSCHLLRLCKLRPSLVVDQSHELLEFAGTTANVYSKEEVYTHVVWVLGEYLSVSSDSSCSVVLITSCFETLEAVLFEITSSAPPPGTVCPAPKVITTLMSALAKLASRSHDLIPRVSLFFSKLRTAARNGSVAWCADEDDLVAIVTRGEELWSLLKAPGVAQSVLTPPPHVLTPRWHRDTNLAVPLQLRVLTRLTHSQCTLLPA
;
A
#
# COMPACT_ATOMS: atom_id res chain seq x y z
N MET A 1 16.34 4.63 21.12
CA MET A 1 15.67 5.39 22.19
C MET A 1 16.65 6.44 22.69
N TYR A 2 16.19 7.67 22.89
CA TYR A 2 17.01 8.77 23.39
C TYR A 2 17.25 8.61 24.91
N SER A 3 18.31 9.21 25.44
CA SER A 3 18.53 9.24 26.89
C SER A 3 17.48 10.15 27.56
N LEU A 4 17.16 9.91 28.85
CA LEU A 4 16.24 10.76 29.64
C LEU A 4 16.61 12.25 29.59
N GLY A 5 17.91 12.57 29.54
CA GLY A 5 18.40 13.95 29.41
C GLY A 5 18.09 14.55 28.03
N SER A 6 18.20 13.75 26.97
CA SER A 6 17.87 14.17 25.60
C SER A 6 16.35 14.41 25.42
N GLU A 7 15.50 13.59 26.06
CA GLU A 7 14.05 13.80 26.05
C GLU A 7 13.64 15.09 26.77
N SER A 8 14.28 15.39 27.91
CA SER A 8 14.06 16.65 28.64
C SER A 8 14.40 17.88 27.79
N LEU A 9 15.50 17.86 27.04
CA LEU A 9 15.90 18.97 26.17
C LEU A 9 14.92 19.18 25.00
N ILE A 10 14.45 18.09 24.39
CA ILE A 10 13.45 18.16 23.32
C ILE A 10 12.11 18.69 23.84
N LYS A 11 11.71 18.28 25.05
CA LYS A 11 10.50 18.78 25.71
C LYS A 11 10.58 20.29 25.97
N GLN A 12 11.70 20.75 26.54
CA GLN A 12 11.96 22.18 26.74
C GLN A 12 11.94 22.98 25.43
N ALA A 13 12.51 22.43 24.36
CA ALA A 13 12.50 23.06 23.04
C ALA A 13 11.09 23.18 22.42
N ARG A 14 10.18 22.25 22.75
CA ARG A 14 8.77 22.28 22.31
C ARG A 14 7.88 23.19 23.16
N GLU A 15 8.25 23.41 24.42
CA GLU A 15 7.46 24.19 25.40
C GLU A 15 7.94 25.65 25.53
N ILE A 16 8.90 26.10 24.72
CA ILE A 16 9.43 27.47 24.77
C ILE A 16 8.34 28.52 24.47
N GLN A 17 8.25 29.55 25.30
CA GLN A 17 7.26 30.61 25.13
C GLN A 17 7.70 31.63 24.06
N GLU A 18 6.72 32.22 23.37
CA GLU A 18 6.98 33.19 22.29
C GLU A 18 7.80 34.40 22.74
N ALA A 19 7.50 34.95 23.93
CA ALA A 19 8.24 36.09 24.48
C ALA A 19 9.70 35.75 24.81
N GLU A 20 9.98 34.50 25.19
CA GLU A 20 11.34 34.01 25.46
C GLU A 20 12.11 33.80 24.16
N LEU A 21 11.44 33.27 23.14
CA LEU A 21 12.00 33.08 21.81
C LEU A 21 12.38 34.42 21.14
N GLN A 22 11.54 35.45 21.25
CA GLN A 22 11.85 36.78 20.71
C GLN A 22 13.04 37.44 21.43
N LYS A 23 13.12 37.30 22.76
CA LYS A 23 14.30 37.73 23.53
C LYS A 23 15.56 36.99 23.08
N PHE A 24 15.45 35.69 22.85
CA PHE A 24 16.54 34.86 22.36
C PHE A 24 17.02 35.29 20.97
N TYR A 25 16.12 35.55 20.01
CA TYR A 25 16.48 36.10 18.70
C TYR A 25 17.22 37.44 18.81
N SER A 26 16.70 38.38 19.62
CA SER A 26 17.34 39.68 19.80
C SER A 26 18.77 39.58 20.38
N ARG A 27 19.00 38.61 21.28
CA ARG A 27 20.33 38.32 21.83
C ARG A 27 21.25 37.72 20.77
N LEU A 28 20.76 36.77 19.97
CA LEU A 28 21.54 36.14 18.92
C LEU A 28 21.95 37.14 17.84
N VAL A 29 21.05 38.04 17.42
CA VAL A 29 21.37 39.11 16.46
C VAL A 29 22.52 39.99 16.98
N LYS A 30 22.54 40.33 18.28
CA LYS A 30 23.64 41.09 18.89
C LYS A 30 24.95 40.30 18.94
N LEU A 31 24.90 39.00 19.21
CA LEU A 31 26.09 38.13 19.17
C LEU A 31 26.68 38.02 17.75
N LEU A 32 25.81 37.99 16.73
CA LEU A 32 26.19 37.98 15.31
C LEU A 32 26.65 39.37 14.79
N GLN A 33 26.62 40.41 15.62
CA GLN A 33 27.21 41.73 15.30
C GLN A 33 28.67 41.86 15.75
N LEU A 34 29.15 40.94 16.59
CA LEU A 34 30.52 40.97 17.09
C LEU A 34 31.51 40.63 15.97
N LYS A 35 32.64 41.34 15.96
CA LYS A 35 33.70 41.19 14.95
C LYS A 35 34.43 39.84 15.06
N GLU A 36 34.41 39.24 16.25
CA GLU A 36 34.94 37.90 16.53
C GLU A 36 33.81 37.00 17.04
N LEU A 37 33.53 35.92 16.31
CA LEU A 37 32.48 34.96 16.66
C LEU A 37 33.06 33.92 17.63
N GLY A 38 32.65 33.99 18.89
CA GLY A 38 33.12 33.09 19.95
C GLY A 38 32.28 31.83 20.15
N TYR A 39 32.65 31.02 21.16
CA TYR A 39 31.95 29.81 21.58
C TYR A 39 30.48 30.06 21.96
N GLU A 40 30.18 31.22 22.56
CA GLU A 40 28.80 31.60 22.93
C GLU A 40 27.88 31.73 21.70
N THR A 41 28.41 32.18 20.58
CA THR A 41 27.67 32.28 19.31
C THR A 41 27.38 30.88 18.77
N LEU A 42 28.36 29.96 18.80
CA LEU A 42 28.17 28.57 18.37
C LEU A 42 27.14 27.84 19.23
N ASP A 43 27.21 27.96 20.56
CA ASP A 43 26.22 27.37 21.48
C ASP A 43 24.81 27.92 21.22
N SER A 44 24.70 29.23 20.98
CA SER A 44 23.41 29.86 20.66
C SER A 44 22.84 29.39 19.32
N LEU A 45 23.68 29.17 18.30
CA LEU A 45 23.26 28.61 17.00
C LEU A 45 22.83 27.14 17.13
N HIS A 46 23.53 26.32 17.93
CA HIS A 46 23.12 24.94 18.22
C HIS A 46 21.77 24.87 18.93
N ARG A 47 21.56 25.72 19.95
CA ARG A 47 20.27 25.82 20.66
C ARG A 47 19.16 26.24 19.72
N LEU A 48 19.40 27.21 18.84
CA LEU A 48 18.42 27.61 17.84
C LEU A 48 18.06 26.45 16.91
N HIS A 49 19.05 25.68 16.45
CA HIS A 49 18.83 24.54 15.58
C HIS A 49 17.99 23.44 16.26
N LEU A 50 18.23 23.18 17.55
CA LEU A 50 17.42 22.26 18.35
C LEU A 50 15.96 22.75 18.48
N ILE A 51 15.74 24.04 18.74
CA ILE A 51 14.40 24.63 18.87
C ILE A 51 13.61 24.50 17.56
N LEU A 52 14.23 24.82 16.43
CA LEU A 52 13.57 24.74 15.11
C LEU A 52 13.28 23.28 14.71
N SER A 53 14.23 22.38 14.92
CA SER A 53 14.07 20.96 14.57
C SER A 53 13.02 20.25 15.44
N ALA A 54 12.96 20.54 16.74
CA ALA A 54 11.99 19.94 17.66
C ALA A 54 10.53 20.29 17.35
N ASN A 55 10.30 21.42 16.67
CA ASN A 55 8.98 21.97 16.30
C ASN A 55 8.62 21.77 14.81
N LYS A 56 9.44 21.04 14.04
CA LYS A 56 9.31 20.85 12.58
C LYS A 56 7.97 20.25 12.11
N TYR A 57 7.44 19.26 12.83
CA TYR A 57 6.24 18.51 12.44
C TYR A 57 4.95 19.00 13.11
N ALA A 58 5.05 19.89 14.10
CA ALA A 58 3.89 20.55 14.73
C ALA A 58 3.40 21.78 13.95
N ARG A 59 3.88 21.97 12.71
CA ARG A 59 3.52 23.04 11.77
C ARG A 59 2.08 22.87 11.26
N THR A 60 1.11 22.91 12.16
CA THR A 60 -0.24 23.32 11.77
C THR A 60 -0.18 24.82 11.49
N ILE A 61 -0.45 25.15 10.24
CA ILE A 61 -0.57 26.49 9.66
C ILE A 61 -1.39 27.39 10.59
N LYS A 62 -0.75 28.15 11.50
CA LYS A 62 -1.35 29.29 12.22
C LYS A 62 -0.41 30.11 13.10
N SER A 63 0.81 29.67 13.46
CA SER A 63 1.75 30.51 14.23
C SER A 63 2.79 31.19 13.33
N LYS A 64 2.55 32.47 13.01
CA LYS A 64 3.54 33.38 12.38
C LYS A 64 4.78 33.61 13.26
N CYS A 65 4.72 33.23 14.53
CA CYS A 65 5.66 33.67 15.57
C CYS A 65 6.92 32.78 15.69
N LEU A 66 6.96 31.64 14.99
CA LEU A 66 8.14 30.77 14.89
C LEU A 66 8.99 31.05 13.65
N TRP A 67 8.70 32.13 12.90
CA TRP A 67 9.45 32.52 11.71
C TRP A 67 10.70 33.29 12.14
N LEU A 68 11.85 33.02 11.50
CA LEU A 68 13.06 33.79 11.78
C LEU A 68 12.84 35.25 11.38
N PRO A 69 13.19 36.22 12.23
CA PRO A 69 13.22 37.62 11.84
C PRO A 69 14.15 37.84 10.63
N SER A 70 13.76 38.72 9.70
CA SER A 70 14.53 39.04 8.49
C SER A 70 15.98 39.43 8.80
N ASP A 71 16.20 40.19 9.87
CA ASP A 71 17.54 40.62 10.31
C ASP A 71 18.43 39.45 10.73
N LEU A 72 17.84 38.39 11.32
CA LEU A 72 18.58 37.19 11.71
C LEU A 72 18.88 36.33 10.47
N GLN A 73 17.93 36.22 9.55
CA GLN A 73 18.09 35.49 8.30
C GLN A 73 19.23 36.06 7.44
N GLN A 74 19.28 37.39 7.24
CA GLN A 74 20.36 38.04 6.50
C GLN A 74 21.74 37.82 7.13
N ARG A 75 21.82 37.80 8.47
CA ARG A 75 23.07 37.52 9.18
C ARG A 75 23.51 36.07 9.02
N LEU A 76 22.59 35.11 9.12
CA LEU A 76 22.89 33.71 8.86
C LEU A 76 23.37 33.49 7.42
N LEU A 77 22.83 34.23 6.45
CA LEU A 77 23.32 34.20 5.07
C LEU A 77 24.76 34.71 4.97
N SER A 78 25.12 35.79 5.67
CA SER A 78 26.51 36.29 5.69
C SER A 78 27.52 35.31 6.29
N LEU A 79 27.09 34.45 7.22
CA LEU A 79 27.93 33.42 7.85
C LEU A 79 28.27 32.26 6.92
N LEU A 80 27.55 32.10 5.79
CA LEU A 80 27.88 31.11 4.77
C LEU A 80 29.25 31.40 4.13
N SER A 81 29.71 32.65 4.14
CA SER A 81 31.03 33.05 3.64
C SER A 81 32.11 33.14 4.74
N SER A 82 31.81 32.70 5.97
CA SER A 82 32.75 32.72 7.10
C SER A 82 33.95 31.79 6.87
N PRO A 83 35.18 32.12 7.30
CA PRO A 83 36.35 31.23 7.17
C PRO A 83 36.25 29.96 8.04
N ALA A 84 35.35 29.90 9.02
CA ALA A 84 35.19 28.77 9.93
C ALA A 84 34.00 27.88 9.53
N GLU A 85 34.30 26.62 9.19
CA GLU A 85 33.34 25.62 8.67
C GLU A 85 32.14 25.38 9.60
N GLN A 86 32.35 25.39 10.92
CA GLN A 86 31.28 25.19 11.91
C GLN A 86 30.14 26.20 11.78
N PHE A 87 30.47 27.47 11.48
CA PHE A 87 29.46 28.51 11.27
C PHE A 87 28.76 28.34 9.92
N GLN A 88 29.47 27.90 8.88
CA GLN A 88 28.87 27.62 7.57
C GLN A 88 27.85 26.46 7.69
N VAL A 89 28.23 25.37 8.36
CA VAL A 89 27.38 24.18 8.58
C VAL A 89 26.11 24.56 9.33
N LEU A 90 26.25 25.19 10.50
CA LEU A 90 25.11 25.54 11.35
C LEU A 90 24.18 26.55 10.70
N SER A 91 24.73 27.56 10.03
CA SER A 91 23.92 28.56 9.32
C SER A 91 23.15 27.94 8.18
N SER A 92 23.77 27.03 7.41
CA SER A 92 23.08 26.28 6.35
C SER A 92 21.98 25.35 6.90
N ALA A 93 22.17 24.75 8.08
CA ALA A 93 21.20 23.85 8.70
C ALA A 93 20.01 24.62 9.29
N LEU A 94 20.24 25.83 9.80
CA LEU A 94 19.21 26.73 10.30
C LEU A 94 18.33 27.30 9.17
N LEU A 95 18.95 27.79 8.10
CA LEU A 95 18.26 28.37 6.94
C LEU A 95 17.48 27.32 6.13
N ARG A 96 17.80 26.04 6.30
CA ARG A 96 17.03 24.91 5.73
C ARG A 96 15.69 24.67 6.42
N GLU A 97 15.56 25.09 7.67
CA GLU A 97 14.35 24.90 8.47
C GLU A 97 13.39 26.11 8.38
N THR A 98 13.74 27.15 7.62
CA THR A 98 12.94 28.36 7.39
C THR A 98 12.21 28.34 6.04
N PRO A 99 11.11 29.10 5.87
CA PRO A 99 10.47 29.28 4.56
C PRO A 99 11.45 29.89 3.54
N PRO A 100 11.23 29.67 2.22
CA PRO A 100 12.11 30.16 1.18
C PRO A 100 12.23 31.69 1.24
N SER A 101 13.47 32.20 1.14
CA SER A 101 13.75 33.64 1.01
C SER A 101 13.16 34.18 -0.29
N SER A 102 12.74 35.45 -0.31
CA SER A 102 12.25 36.12 -1.53
C SER A 102 13.26 35.99 -2.68
N GLY A 103 12.78 35.88 -3.93
CA GLY A 103 13.62 35.63 -5.12
C GLY A 103 14.82 36.57 -5.29
N GLU A 104 14.75 37.81 -4.82
CA GLU A 104 15.86 38.77 -4.83
C GLU A 104 17.03 38.39 -3.90
N GLU A 105 16.75 37.79 -2.72
CA GLU A 105 17.79 37.39 -1.77
C GLU A 105 18.53 36.12 -2.25
N LEU A 106 17.82 35.22 -2.92
CA LEU A 106 18.39 34.02 -3.54
C LEU A 106 19.26 34.39 -4.75
N ASN A 107 18.84 35.39 -5.53
CA ASN A 107 19.62 35.94 -6.64
C ASN A 107 20.91 36.61 -6.17
N ASN A 108 20.93 37.29 -5.02
CA ASN A 108 22.17 37.84 -4.43
C ASN A 108 23.17 36.76 -3.99
N ILE A 109 22.69 35.59 -3.53
CA ILE A 109 23.55 34.41 -3.27
C ILE A 109 24.09 33.86 -4.59
N GLN A 110 23.27 33.93 -5.64
CA GLN A 110 23.58 33.52 -7.02
C GLN A 110 24.37 34.55 -7.82
N GLU A 111 24.60 35.79 -7.38
CA GLU A 111 25.52 36.72 -8.06
C GLU A 111 26.96 36.60 -7.54
N ASN A 112 27.14 36.13 -6.30
CA ASN A 112 28.45 35.81 -5.70
C ASN A 112 28.96 34.40 -6.08
N ILE A 113 28.74 33.97 -7.33
CA ILE A 113 29.00 32.62 -7.86
C ILE A 113 30.44 32.13 -7.67
N SER A 114 31.43 33.02 -7.58
CA SER A 114 32.85 32.62 -7.51
C SER A 114 33.27 31.99 -6.17
N GLN A 115 32.45 32.10 -5.11
CA GLN A 115 32.83 31.72 -3.72
C GLN A 115 31.89 30.72 -3.05
N LEU A 116 30.95 30.10 -3.75
CA LEU A 116 29.99 29.16 -3.16
C LEU A 116 30.68 27.93 -2.55
N ASN A 117 30.54 27.76 -1.23
CA ASN A 117 30.88 26.51 -0.56
C ASN A 117 29.73 25.50 -0.67
N THR A 118 30.05 24.25 -0.38
CA THR A 118 29.15 23.13 -0.57
C THR A 118 27.91 23.17 0.33
N HIS A 119 27.99 23.85 1.48
CA HIS A 119 26.87 24.06 2.40
C HIS A 119 25.86 25.09 1.89
N ALA A 120 26.32 26.16 1.24
CA ALA A 120 25.47 27.13 0.58
C ALA A 120 24.77 26.53 -0.64
N ALA A 121 25.46 25.67 -1.41
CA ALA A 121 24.85 24.93 -2.50
C ALA A 121 23.74 23.98 -2.03
N GLY A 122 23.96 23.24 -0.92
CA GLY A 122 22.92 22.40 -0.32
C GLY A 122 21.72 23.17 0.23
N LEU A 123 21.92 24.41 0.68
CA LEU A 123 20.83 25.31 1.06
C LEU A 123 19.99 25.72 -0.16
N LEU A 124 20.63 26.18 -1.24
CA LEU A 124 19.94 26.60 -2.46
C LEU A 124 19.06 25.49 -3.04
N VAL A 125 19.59 24.26 -3.12
CA VAL A 125 18.82 23.11 -3.62
C VAL A 125 17.61 22.80 -2.73
N SER A 126 17.78 22.88 -1.40
CA SER A 126 16.69 22.63 -0.46
C SER A 126 15.59 23.69 -0.53
N GLN A 127 15.93 24.96 -0.74
CA GLN A 127 14.97 26.06 -0.80
C GLN A 127 14.25 26.13 -2.16
N ASN A 128 14.92 25.79 -3.26
CA ASN A 128 14.29 25.70 -4.58
C ASN A 128 13.27 24.54 -4.65
N SER A 129 13.50 23.44 -3.94
CA SER A 129 12.52 22.34 -3.87
C SER A 129 11.19 22.73 -3.22
N LEU A 130 11.20 23.74 -2.33
CA LEU A 130 10.01 24.26 -1.64
C LEU A 130 9.21 25.26 -2.50
N CYS A 131 9.83 25.87 -3.51
CA CYS A 131 9.24 26.95 -4.30
C CYS A 131 8.66 26.50 -5.66
N GLY A 132 8.91 25.25 -6.08
CA GLY A 132 8.37 24.69 -7.33
C GLY A 132 8.96 25.26 -8.64
N GLU A 133 9.76 26.32 -8.56
CA GLU A 133 10.48 26.91 -9.69
C GLU A 133 11.92 26.36 -9.73
N ILE A 134 12.15 25.36 -10.57
CA ILE A 134 13.51 24.87 -10.87
C ILE A 134 13.76 25.09 -12.36
N SER A 135 13.91 26.35 -12.76
CA SER A 135 14.53 26.66 -14.05
C SER A 135 16.06 26.56 -13.90
N ALA A 136 16.69 25.95 -14.91
CA ALA A 136 18.12 25.61 -14.99
C ALA A 136 19.04 26.53 -14.16
N SER A 137 19.42 26.09 -12.95
CA SER A 137 20.26 26.91 -12.09
C SER A 137 21.71 26.91 -12.61
N PRO A 138 22.40 28.05 -12.72
CA PRO A 138 23.83 28.11 -13.00
C PRO A 138 24.72 27.48 -11.90
N GLY A 139 24.14 27.08 -10.77
CA GLY A 139 24.84 26.43 -9.66
C GLY A 139 25.28 24.97 -9.94
N SER A 140 24.57 24.23 -10.80
CA SER A 140 24.96 22.85 -11.16
C SER A 140 26.25 22.83 -11.99
N ASN A 141 26.39 23.75 -12.95
CA ASN A 141 27.60 23.89 -13.76
C ASN A 141 28.81 24.23 -12.90
N TYR A 142 28.67 25.13 -11.92
CA TYR A 142 29.75 25.50 -11.01
C TYR A 142 30.18 24.34 -10.10
N LEU A 143 29.21 23.59 -9.53
CA LEU A 143 29.50 22.41 -8.71
C LEU A 143 30.26 21.34 -9.50
N ILE A 144 29.92 21.17 -10.79
CA ILE A 144 30.56 20.17 -11.66
C ILE A 144 31.95 20.65 -12.11
N HIS A 145 32.11 21.93 -12.46
CA HIS A 145 33.43 22.50 -12.77
C HIS A 145 34.37 22.47 -11.55
N GLY A 146 33.84 22.64 -10.34
CA GLY A 146 34.59 22.48 -9.09
C GLY A 146 35.09 21.05 -8.85
N LEU A 147 34.42 20.04 -9.39
CA LEU A 147 34.86 18.63 -9.34
C LEU A 147 35.97 18.32 -10.36
N GLU A 148 36.21 19.17 -11.35
CA GLU A 148 37.27 19.01 -12.36
C GLU A 148 38.64 19.47 -11.88
N GLY A 149 38.69 20.40 -10.91
CA GLY A 149 39.94 20.99 -10.40
C GLY A 149 40.95 19.94 -9.90
N ARG A 150 42.23 20.10 -10.27
CA ARG A 150 43.33 19.35 -9.66
C ARG A 150 43.56 19.87 -8.23
N PRO A 151 43.90 19.02 -7.25
CA PRO A 151 44.08 19.41 -5.84
C PRO A 151 45.28 20.35 -5.57
N SER A 152 45.91 20.91 -6.61
CA SER A 152 47.16 21.67 -6.50
C SER A 152 47.00 23.19 -6.35
N ASP A 153 45.80 23.76 -6.50
CA ASP A 153 45.59 25.22 -6.40
C ASP A 153 44.59 25.59 -5.30
N GLY A 154 45.12 26.09 -4.18
CA GLY A 154 44.35 26.77 -3.13
C GLY A 154 43.97 25.92 -1.90
N PRO A 155 43.46 26.55 -0.82
CA PRO A 155 43.07 25.84 0.39
C PRO A 155 41.99 24.80 0.04
N THR A 156 42.24 23.55 0.41
CA THR A 156 41.44 22.35 0.13
C THR A 156 39.96 22.59 0.39
N ARG A 157 39.21 22.91 -0.66
CA ARG A 157 37.74 22.95 -0.61
C ARG A 157 37.26 21.51 -0.49
N SER A 158 36.74 21.12 0.67
CA SER A 158 36.19 19.78 0.90
C SER A 158 35.07 19.49 -0.11
N LEU A 159 35.33 18.56 -1.04
CA LEU A 159 34.36 18.08 -2.03
C LEU A 159 33.35 17.10 -1.41
N THR A 160 33.54 16.74 -0.14
CA THR A 160 32.79 15.73 0.62
C THR A 160 31.27 15.95 0.56
N PHE A 161 30.80 17.19 0.46
CA PHE A 161 29.37 17.48 0.43
C PHE A 161 28.79 17.71 -0.99
N ALA A 162 29.61 17.65 -2.05
CA ALA A 162 29.20 18.06 -3.40
C ALA A 162 28.30 17.01 -4.05
N LEU A 163 28.60 15.73 -3.84
CA LEU A 163 27.82 14.61 -4.34
C LEU A 163 26.39 14.57 -3.74
N PRO A 164 26.17 14.67 -2.41
CA PRO A 164 24.82 14.77 -1.84
C PRO A 164 23.96 15.91 -2.43
N VAL A 165 24.58 17.05 -2.76
CA VAL A 165 23.90 18.17 -3.41
C VAL A 165 23.53 17.80 -4.85
N LEU A 166 24.46 17.19 -5.60
CA LEU A 166 24.16 16.65 -6.94
C LEU A 166 23.06 15.59 -6.91
N ASN A 167 23.00 14.72 -5.90
CA ASN A 167 21.92 13.75 -5.72
C ASN A 167 20.56 14.43 -5.60
N SER A 168 20.53 15.56 -4.89
CA SER A 168 19.31 16.34 -4.70
C SER A 168 18.89 17.01 -5.99
N VAL A 169 19.85 17.54 -6.77
CA VAL A 169 19.59 18.05 -8.13
C VAL A 169 19.07 16.96 -9.07
N LEU A 170 19.65 15.76 -9.03
CA LEU A 170 19.21 14.60 -9.83
C LEU A 170 17.76 14.21 -9.53
N ARG A 171 17.38 14.20 -8.24
CA ARG A 171 16.01 13.87 -7.82
C ARG A 171 14.97 14.91 -8.22
N LEU A 172 15.36 16.18 -8.25
CA LEU A 172 14.43 17.30 -8.40
C LEU A 172 14.36 17.82 -9.84
N SER A 173 15.46 17.80 -10.58
CA SER A 173 15.57 18.35 -11.95
C SER A 173 16.65 17.62 -12.75
N PRO A 174 16.45 16.37 -13.17
CA PRO A 174 17.44 15.58 -13.90
C PRO A 174 17.83 16.19 -15.26
N GLU A 175 16.90 16.94 -15.89
CA GLU A 175 17.07 17.64 -17.16
C GLU A 175 18.07 18.81 -17.10
N SER A 176 18.45 19.25 -15.90
CA SER A 176 19.40 20.35 -15.70
C SER A 176 20.86 19.98 -16.01
N LEU A 177 21.17 18.69 -16.21
CA LEU A 177 22.51 18.20 -16.47
C LEU A 177 22.70 17.88 -17.95
N THR A 178 23.72 18.47 -18.58
CA THR A 178 24.10 18.22 -19.98
C THR A 178 24.80 16.87 -20.14
N GLU A 179 24.86 16.36 -21.37
CA GLU A 179 25.58 15.11 -21.67
C GLU A 179 27.07 15.18 -21.33
N GLU A 180 27.68 16.36 -21.45
CA GLU A 180 29.06 16.62 -21.04
C GLU A 180 29.22 16.43 -19.52
N HIS A 181 28.32 16.99 -18.72
CA HIS A 181 28.31 16.81 -17.26
C HIS A 181 28.15 15.35 -16.87
N VAL A 182 27.25 14.62 -17.54
CA VAL A 182 27.05 13.17 -17.31
C VAL A 182 28.32 12.39 -17.61
N THR A 183 29.02 12.76 -18.68
CA THR A 183 30.28 12.11 -19.09
C THR A 183 31.41 12.36 -18.09
N ILE A 184 31.55 13.60 -17.60
CA ILE A 184 32.55 13.97 -16.59
C ILE A 184 32.29 13.22 -15.28
N LEU A 185 31.05 13.26 -14.79
CA LEU A 185 30.67 12.59 -13.54
C LEU A 185 30.82 11.07 -13.65
N SER A 186 30.51 10.46 -14.80
CA SER A 186 30.73 9.03 -15.02
C SER A 186 32.21 8.64 -14.93
N LYS A 187 33.12 9.49 -15.46
CA LYS A 187 34.57 9.28 -15.30
C LYS A 187 35.00 9.39 -13.84
N LYS A 188 34.50 10.39 -13.11
CA LYS A 188 34.82 10.58 -11.68
C LYS A 188 34.30 9.43 -10.81
N PHE A 189 33.09 8.93 -11.07
CA PHE A 189 32.56 7.76 -10.38
C PHE A 189 33.43 6.52 -10.62
N VAL A 190 33.88 6.29 -11.86
CA VAL A 190 34.85 5.22 -12.15
C VAL A 190 36.11 5.37 -11.31
N ASP A 191 36.65 6.59 -11.23
CA ASP A 191 37.89 6.83 -10.50
C ASP A 191 37.71 6.62 -9.00
N TRP A 192 36.64 7.14 -8.41
CA TRP A 192 36.35 6.97 -6.98
C TRP A 192 36.00 5.54 -6.61
N LEU A 193 35.25 4.80 -7.44
CA LEU A 193 34.88 3.42 -7.16
C LEU A 193 36.07 2.46 -7.25
N ARG A 194 37.00 2.66 -8.21
CA ARG A 194 38.09 1.70 -8.46
C ARG A 194 39.43 2.10 -7.86
N TYR A 195 39.74 3.39 -7.75
CA TYR A 195 41.08 3.87 -7.44
C TYR A 195 41.17 4.66 -6.12
N ALA A 196 40.15 4.60 -5.27
CA ALA A 196 40.24 5.15 -3.91
C ALA A 196 41.34 4.43 -3.10
N SER A 197 42.03 5.21 -2.26
CA SER A 197 43.14 4.78 -1.41
C SER A 197 42.74 3.63 -0.49
N ILE A 198 43.63 2.65 -0.36
CA ILE A 198 43.51 1.51 0.57
C ILE A 198 44.27 1.78 1.87
N VAL A 199 44.74 3.01 2.05
CA VAL A 199 45.52 3.45 3.20
C VAL A 199 44.67 4.40 4.04
N GLN A 200 44.68 4.23 5.35
CA GLN A 200 43.95 5.10 6.27
C GLN A 200 44.47 6.55 6.21
N GLY A 201 43.55 7.50 6.34
CA GLY A 201 43.90 8.90 6.51
C GLY A 201 44.72 9.09 7.78
N GLY A 202 45.75 9.93 7.73
CA GLY A 202 46.61 10.21 8.88
C GLY A 202 45.77 10.74 10.04
N GLY A 203 45.63 9.95 11.11
CA GLY A 203 44.93 10.39 12.31
C GLY A 203 45.67 11.55 12.96
N ALA A 204 44.94 12.61 13.32
CA ALA A 204 45.41 13.57 14.31
C ALA A 204 45.80 12.77 15.56
N SER A 205 47.09 12.79 15.89
CA SER A 205 47.62 12.11 17.07
C SER A 205 46.81 12.51 18.30
N SER A 206 46.13 11.56 18.96
CA SER A 206 45.74 11.77 20.35
C SER A 206 47.03 11.93 21.15
N GLY A 207 47.19 13.08 21.80
CA GLY A 207 48.41 13.49 22.47
C GLY A 207 48.84 12.52 23.57
N GLY A 208 49.79 11.64 23.26
CA GLY A 208 50.61 10.94 24.23
C GLY A 208 51.90 11.74 24.47
N PHE A 209 52.14 12.16 25.71
CA PHE A 209 53.20 13.09 26.11
C PHE A 209 54.64 12.57 25.91
N PHE A 210 54.84 11.35 25.39
CA PHE A 210 56.16 10.73 25.20
C PHE A 210 56.25 9.83 23.94
N THR A 211 56.09 10.38 22.73
CA THR A 211 56.64 9.76 21.51
C THR A 211 57.03 10.83 20.50
N GLY A 212 58.33 10.90 20.15
CA GLY A 212 58.82 11.81 19.10
C GLY A 212 58.25 11.51 17.71
N PRO A 213 58.40 12.42 16.73
CA PRO A 213 57.77 12.34 15.42
C PRO A 213 58.53 11.35 14.54
N ARG A 214 58.31 10.06 14.73
CA ARG A 214 58.52 9.08 13.67
C ARG A 214 57.20 8.96 12.93
N SER A 215 57.16 9.41 11.68
CA SER A 215 56.06 9.18 10.75
C SER A 215 55.78 7.69 10.66
N ARG A 216 54.86 7.17 11.47
CA ARG A 216 54.36 5.81 11.31
C ARG A 216 53.77 5.73 9.91
N GLN A 217 54.22 4.74 9.12
CA GLN A 217 53.63 4.50 7.81
C GLN A 217 52.11 4.39 7.99
N PRO A 218 51.33 5.08 7.14
CA PRO A 218 49.89 5.09 7.28
C PRO A 218 49.37 3.65 7.12
N LEU A 219 48.57 3.22 8.10
CA LEU A 219 48.11 1.84 8.21
C LEU A 219 47.15 1.53 7.05
N PRO A 220 47.13 0.31 6.51
CA PRO A 220 46.14 -0.07 5.53
C PRO A 220 44.74 -0.10 6.15
N THR A 221 43.71 0.13 5.35
CA THR A 221 42.33 -0.10 5.77
C THR A 221 42.10 -1.59 6.02
N ALA A 222 41.22 -1.90 6.96
CA ALA A 222 40.78 -3.26 7.23
C ALA A 222 39.37 -3.48 6.64
N GLU A 223 38.96 -4.72 6.44
CA GLU A 223 37.56 -5.07 6.16
C GLU A 223 36.81 -5.34 7.47
N LEU A 224 35.48 -5.54 7.41
CA LEU A 224 34.64 -5.73 8.62
C LEU A 224 34.96 -6.99 9.44
N ASP A 225 35.69 -7.94 8.86
CA ASP A 225 36.22 -9.13 9.54
C ASP A 225 37.58 -8.87 10.24
N GLY A 226 38.19 -7.71 10.00
CA GLY A 226 39.52 -7.32 10.50
C GLY A 226 40.68 -7.73 9.60
N SER A 227 40.42 -8.34 8.44
CA SER A 227 41.44 -8.62 7.42
C SER A 227 41.90 -7.31 6.75
N VAL A 228 43.09 -7.30 6.16
CA VAL A 228 43.60 -6.14 5.42
C VAL A 228 42.87 -6.04 4.07
N SER A 229 42.39 -4.84 3.70
CA SER A 229 41.74 -4.59 2.41
C SER A 229 42.69 -4.92 1.25
N GLY A 230 42.23 -5.76 0.31
CA GLY A 230 43.08 -6.34 -0.75
C GLY A 230 43.12 -5.57 -2.08
N ASP A 231 42.03 -5.60 -2.85
CA ASP A 231 42.04 -5.19 -4.28
C ASP A 231 41.81 -3.68 -4.48
N PHE A 232 40.77 -3.12 -3.86
CA PHE A 232 40.47 -1.67 -3.84
C PHE A 232 39.55 -1.35 -2.65
N PHE A 233 39.46 -0.07 -2.29
CA PHE A 233 38.62 0.40 -1.19
C PHE A 233 37.12 0.28 -1.50
N THR A 234 36.35 -0.13 -0.50
CA THR A 234 34.88 -0.24 -0.58
C THR A 234 34.21 0.33 0.66
N VAL A 235 32.89 0.49 0.60
CA VAL A 235 32.05 0.91 1.75
C VAL A 235 32.10 -0.04 2.95
N LEU A 236 32.59 -1.28 2.77
CA LEU A 236 32.78 -2.26 3.85
C LEU A 236 34.22 -2.26 4.41
N CYS A 237 35.01 -1.23 4.08
CA CYS A 237 36.31 -1.02 4.69
C CYS A 237 36.20 -0.15 5.95
N VAL A 238 37.02 -0.45 6.95
CA VAL A 238 37.11 0.19 8.26
C VAL A 238 38.49 0.82 8.43
N GLY A 239 38.51 2.06 8.92
CA GLY A 239 39.73 2.79 9.26
C GLY A 239 39.49 3.77 10.41
N GLN A 240 40.57 4.28 11.03
CA GLN A 240 40.47 5.29 12.09
C GLN A 240 40.11 6.68 11.55
N GLY A 241 40.38 6.93 10.27
CA GLY A 241 39.98 8.13 9.55
C GLY A 241 40.00 7.86 8.05
N PHE A 242 39.02 8.41 7.33
CA PHE A 242 38.93 8.27 5.89
C PHE A 242 39.53 9.48 5.16
N THR A 243 40.28 9.21 4.09
CA THR A 243 40.75 10.22 3.15
C THR A 243 39.59 10.75 2.31
N GLU A 244 39.78 11.88 1.63
CA GLU A 244 38.71 12.51 0.84
C GLU A 244 38.21 11.59 -0.29
N ASP A 245 39.11 10.90 -0.99
CA ASP A 245 38.78 9.93 -2.03
C ASP A 245 38.02 8.69 -1.48
N GLN A 246 38.30 8.26 -0.25
CA GLN A 246 37.53 7.22 0.43
C GLN A 246 36.10 7.69 0.76
N TRP A 247 35.92 8.93 1.22
CA TRP A 247 34.60 9.51 1.37
C TRP A 247 33.86 9.61 0.04
N MET A 248 34.53 10.05 -1.02
CA MET A 248 33.94 10.13 -2.36
C MET A 248 33.53 8.76 -2.88
N ASN A 249 34.27 7.68 -2.60
CA ASN A 249 33.87 6.31 -2.90
C ASN A 249 32.55 5.95 -2.21
N VAL A 250 32.41 6.22 -0.92
CA VAL A 250 31.18 5.96 -0.14
C VAL A 250 29.99 6.73 -0.72
N TYR A 251 30.16 8.02 -0.99
CA TYR A 251 29.10 8.84 -1.60
C TYR A 251 28.74 8.35 -3.01
N SER A 252 29.74 7.99 -3.82
CA SER A 252 29.54 7.46 -5.17
C SER A 252 28.66 6.23 -5.14
N PHE A 253 28.99 5.24 -4.29
CA PHE A 253 28.16 4.04 -4.13
C PHE A 253 26.73 4.38 -3.69
N SER A 254 26.58 5.28 -2.71
CA SER A 254 25.25 5.67 -2.19
C SER A 254 24.32 6.32 -3.22
N MET A 255 24.89 6.89 -4.29
CA MET A 255 24.15 7.56 -5.36
C MET A 255 24.08 6.75 -6.65
N LEU A 256 24.88 5.69 -6.77
CA LEU A 256 25.14 4.99 -8.03
C LEU A 256 23.87 4.42 -8.66
N ARG A 257 23.02 3.78 -7.87
CA ARG A 257 21.73 3.26 -8.35
C ARG A 257 20.85 4.35 -8.92
N HIS A 258 20.71 5.46 -8.20
CA HIS A 258 19.88 6.58 -8.62
C HIS A 258 20.43 7.23 -9.90
N TRP A 259 21.75 7.33 -10.01
CA TRP A 259 22.44 7.81 -11.21
C TRP A 259 22.16 6.95 -12.44
N LEU A 260 22.33 5.63 -12.33
CA LEU A 260 22.08 4.68 -13.42
C LEU A 260 20.61 4.74 -13.89
N LEU A 261 19.66 4.69 -12.96
CA LEU A 261 18.22 4.76 -13.28
C LEU A 261 17.82 6.05 -14.01
N THR A 262 18.42 7.18 -13.65
CA THR A 262 18.04 8.50 -14.18
C THR A 262 18.54 8.72 -15.62
N TYR A 263 19.75 8.25 -15.95
CA TYR A 263 20.34 8.44 -17.27
C TYR A 263 20.18 7.26 -18.23
N HIS A 264 19.45 6.22 -17.80
CA HIS A 264 18.89 5.20 -18.67
C HIS A 264 17.77 5.77 -19.57
N SER A 265 16.85 6.57 -19.03
CA SER A 265 15.66 7.04 -19.78
C SER A 265 15.95 8.08 -20.87
N VAL A 266 17.03 8.86 -20.72
CA VAL A 266 17.40 9.93 -21.68
C VAL A 266 18.03 9.36 -22.95
N SER A 267 18.65 8.18 -22.89
CA SER A 267 19.29 7.57 -24.06
C SER A 267 18.30 6.93 -25.03
N SER A 268 17.12 6.50 -24.57
CA SER A 268 16.12 5.84 -25.41
C SER A 268 15.21 6.79 -26.18
N GLY A 269 15.21 8.10 -25.86
CA GLY A 269 14.36 9.10 -26.50
C GLY A 269 14.89 9.71 -27.80
N ASN A 270 16.20 9.59 -28.07
CA ASN A 270 16.86 10.28 -29.19
C ASN A 270 17.44 9.34 -30.27
N SER A 271 17.19 8.03 -30.22
CA SER A 271 17.69 7.07 -31.22
C SER A 271 16.62 6.64 -32.23
N THR A 272 15.72 7.55 -32.63
CA THR A 272 14.93 7.39 -33.86
C THR A 272 15.53 8.33 -34.90
N MET A 273 16.48 7.81 -35.68
CA MET A 273 17.03 8.25 -36.98
C MET A 273 18.50 7.79 -36.97
N ASP A 274 18.91 7.07 -38.01
CA ASP A 274 20.26 6.55 -38.26
C ASP A 274 20.64 5.23 -37.56
N ALA A 275 19.79 4.20 -37.74
CA ALA A 275 20.18 2.80 -37.62
C ALA A 275 20.07 2.13 -38.99
N ASP A 276 20.89 2.55 -39.95
CA ASP A 276 20.99 1.88 -41.25
C ASP A 276 22.38 2.09 -41.87
N ASP A 277 23.47 1.79 -41.15
CA ASP A 277 24.76 1.43 -41.79
C ASP A 277 25.79 0.85 -40.79
N ARG A 278 25.61 -0.39 -40.33
CA ARG A 278 26.75 -1.21 -39.86
C ARG A 278 26.53 -2.67 -40.25
N SER A 279 26.98 -2.96 -41.45
CA SER A 279 27.12 -4.30 -42.03
C SER A 279 27.90 -5.26 -41.14
N GLU A 280 27.31 -6.45 -41.03
CA GLU A 280 27.88 -7.76 -40.72
C GLU A 280 29.40 -7.89 -40.91
N VAL A 281 30.12 -8.16 -39.82
CA VAL A 281 31.34 -8.98 -39.86
C VAL A 281 31.27 -10.01 -38.75
N ASP A 282 30.79 -11.18 -39.17
CA ASP A 282 31.19 -12.55 -38.86
C ASP A 282 31.70 -12.93 -37.46
N GLY A 283 31.12 -14.02 -36.98
CA GLY A 283 31.34 -14.60 -35.67
C GLY A 283 32.77 -15.06 -35.43
N SER A 284 33.28 -14.73 -34.24
CA SER A 284 34.35 -15.48 -33.62
C SER A 284 34.14 -15.57 -32.11
N VAL A 285 33.77 -16.77 -31.65
CA VAL A 285 33.42 -17.15 -30.28
C VAL A 285 34.66 -17.29 -29.39
N VAL A 286 35.77 -16.60 -29.67
CA VAL A 286 37.04 -16.79 -28.94
C VAL A 286 37.69 -15.45 -28.60
N SER A 287 37.03 -14.65 -27.74
CA SER A 287 37.69 -13.59 -26.95
C SER A 287 36.76 -13.03 -25.85
N MET A 288 36.30 -13.89 -24.93
CA MET A 288 35.49 -13.45 -23.78
C MET A 288 36.06 -13.88 -22.42
N VAL A 289 37.31 -14.31 -22.40
CA VAL A 289 38.04 -14.61 -21.16
C VAL A 289 39.26 -13.70 -21.11
N SER A 290 39.28 -12.80 -20.13
CA SER A 290 40.37 -11.83 -19.81
C SER A 290 40.30 -10.46 -20.50
N ALA A 291 39.28 -9.66 -20.17
CA ALA A 291 39.46 -8.21 -20.17
C ALA A 291 40.33 -7.83 -18.96
N THR A 292 41.66 -7.91 -19.14
CA THR A 292 42.61 -7.28 -18.22
C THR A 292 42.30 -5.78 -18.13
N SER A 293 42.60 -5.18 -16.97
CA SER A 293 42.29 -3.79 -16.60
C SER A 293 42.66 -2.71 -17.64
N SER A 294 43.54 -3.03 -18.59
CA SER A 294 43.99 -2.19 -19.70
C SER A 294 42.95 -2.01 -20.83
N SER A 295 42.12 -3.01 -21.15
CA SER A 295 41.14 -2.92 -22.27
C SER A 295 39.91 -2.06 -21.92
N SER A 296 39.50 -2.06 -20.65
CA SER A 296 38.38 -1.24 -20.15
C SER A 296 38.58 0.28 -20.27
N ARG A 297 39.83 0.74 -20.49
CA ARG A 297 40.14 2.17 -20.65
C ARG A 297 39.70 2.73 -22.01
N LEU A 298 39.44 1.85 -22.98
CA LEU A 298 39.01 2.21 -24.35
C LEU A 298 37.49 2.34 -24.48
N LEU A 299 36.74 1.91 -23.47
CA LEU A 299 35.28 2.01 -23.46
C LEU A 299 34.82 3.46 -23.26
N PRO A 300 33.69 3.86 -23.86
CA PRO A 300 32.98 5.08 -23.52
C PRO A 300 32.77 5.20 -21.99
N PRO A 301 32.80 6.41 -21.42
CA PRO A 301 32.71 6.59 -19.96
C PRO A 301 31.52 5.93 -19.29
N LYS A 302 30.36 5.85 -19.95
CA LYS A 302 29.15 5.18 -19.46
C LYS A 302 29.32 3.65 -19.40
N GLU A 303 29.85 3.03 -20.46
CA GLU A 303 30.15 1.59 -20.50
C GLU A 303 31.23 1.22 -19.48
N ARG A 304 32.27 2.05 -19.36
CA ARG A 304 33.32 1.86 -18.35
C ARG A 304 32.77 1.96 -16.93
N LEU A 305 31.82 2.87 -16.68
CA LEU A 305 31.14 2.97 -15.40
C LEU A 305 30.35 1.70 -15.08
N ARG A 306 29.61 1.12 -16.03
CA ARG A 306 28.92 -0.15 -15.84
C ARG A 306 29.87 -1.29 -15.47
N GLU A 307 30.96 -1.47 -16.22
CA GLU A 307 31.95 -2.52 -15.94
C GLU A 307 32.59 -2.37 -14.55
N LYS A 308 32.93 -1.14 -14.15
CA LYS A 308 33.50 -0.88 -12.82
C LYS A 308 32.49 -0.97 -11.70
N THR A 309 31.24 -0.63 -11.95
CA THR A 309 30.11 -0.83 -11.04
C THR A 309 29.88 -2.31 -10.78
N PHE A 310 29.88 -3.13 -11.85
CA PHE A 310 29.79 -4.58 -11.75
C PHE A 310 30.90 -5.17 -10.88
N GLN A 311 32.17 -4.82 -11.15
CA GLN A 311 33.32 -5.28 -10.36
C GLN A 311 33.23 -4.83 -8.88
N TYR A 312 32.79 -3.60 -8.64
CA TYR A 312 32.60 -3.06 -7.29
C TYR A 312 31.52 -3.84 -6.52
N CYS A 313 30.37 -4.10 -7.14
CA CYS A 313 29.27 -4.84 -6.51
C CYS A 313 29.61 -6.31 -6.29
N GLN A 314 30.31 -6.96 -7.22
CA GLN A 314 30.82 -8.32 -7.01
C GLN A 314 31.76 -8.37 -5.80
N ARG A 315 32.67 -7.41 -5.67
CA ARG A 315 33.57 -7.33 -4.52
C ARG A 315 32.82 -7.14 -3.20
N LEU A 316 31.77 -6.32 -3.19
CA LEU A 316 30.92 -6.14 -2.01
C LEU A 316 30.24 -7.45 -1.60
N ILE A 317 29.70 -8.19 -2.57
CA ILE A 317 29.06 -9.49 -2.31
C ILE A 317 30.09 -10.46 -1.70
N GLU A 318 31.31 -10.54 -2.23
CA GLU A 318 32.39 -11.36 -1.66
C GLU A 318 32.76 -10.95 -0.22
N GLN A 319 32.82 -9.64 0.08
CA GLN A 319 33.13 -9.15 1.43
C GLN A 319 32.03 -9.48 2.44
N CYS A 320 30.78 -9.56 1.98
CA CYS A 320 29.64 -9.93 2.83
C CYS A 320 29.64 -11.41 3.22
N ASP A 321 30.46 -12.25 2.57
CA ASP A 321 30.60 -13.67 2.92
C ASP A 321 31.38 -13.87 4.23
N ARG A 322 32.11 -12.84 4.65
CA ARG A 322 32.97 -12.88 5.82
C ARG A 322 32.19 -12.43 7.04
N LYS A 323 32.40 -13.15 8.15
CA LYS A 323 31.72 -12.85 9.41
C LYS A 323 32.24 -11.54 10.00
N ALA A 324 31.37 -10.54 10.09
CA ALA A 324 31.70 -9.28 10.74
C ALA A 324 32.01 -9.44 12.24
N GLN A 325 32.89 -8.59 12.77
CA GLN A 325 33.26 -8.60 14.18
C GLN A 325 32.16 -8.04 15.11
N LYS A 326 31.39 -7.05 14.64
CA LYS A 326 30.30 -6.42 15.42
C LYS A 326 28.95 -6.71 14.79
N LYS A 327 27.91 -6.76 15.64
CA LYS A 327 26.51 -6.97 15.19
C LYS A 327 25.99 -5.85 14.26
N LEU A 328 26.37 -4.60 14.52
CA LEU A 328 25.99 -3.47 13.66
C LEU A 328 26.59 -3.59 12.26
N ASP A 329 27.81 -4.12 12.16
CA ASP A 329 28.51 -4.34 10.90
C ASP A 329 27.82 -5.45 10.08
N THR A 330 27.18 -6.43 10.73
CA THR A 330 26.35 -7.45 10.05
C THR A 330 25.11 -6.85 9.39
N GLU A 331 24.42 -5.92 10.05
CA GLU A 331 23.26 -5.24 9.45
C GLU A 331 23.69 -4.31 8.30
N LEU A 332 24.87 -3.68 8.42
CA LEU A 332 25.48 -2.91 7.33
C LEU A 332 25.81 -3.80 6.12
N GLN A 333 26.41 -4.99 6.33
CA GLN A 333 26.65 -5.96 5.27
C GLN A 333 25.35 -6.28 4.51
N LYS A 334 24.27 -6.62 5.23
CA LYS A 334 22.96 -6.90 4.61
C LYS A 334 22.44 -5.71 3.79
N ALA A 335 22.56 -4.49 4.29
CA ALA A 335 22.15 -3.29 3.57
C ALA A 335 22.99 -3.07 2.29
N CYS A 336 24.31 -3.26 2.37
CA CYS A 336 25.19 -3.17 1.21
C CYS A 336 24.91 -4.28 0.18
N MET A 337 24.52 -5.49 0.60
CA MET A 337 24.10 -6.55 -0.30
C MET A 337 22.81 -6.20 -1.05
N VAL A 338 21.79 -5.67 -0.35
CA VAL A 338 20.55 -5.17 -0.97
C VAL A 338 20.91 -4.18 -2.08
N GLU A 339 21.71 -3.16 -1.75
CA GLU A 339 22.05 -2.11 -2.71
C GLU A 339 22.90 -2.64 -3.87
N ALA A 340 23.88 -3.51 -3.60
CA ALA A 340 24.72 -4.12 -4.63
C ALA A 340 23.89 -4.97 -5.61
N VAL A 341 22.94 -5.77 -5.12
CA VAL A 341 22.05 -6.56 -5.98
C VAL A 341 21.14 -5.65 -6.82
N CYS A 342 20.56 -4.59 -6.22
CA CYS A 342 19.76 -3.61 -6.96
C CYS A 342 20.56 -2.86 -8.04
N ILE A 343 21.82 -2.52 -7.76
CA ILE A 343 22.71 -1.87 -8.73
C ILE A 343 23.05 -2.83 -9.87
N LEU A 344 23.37 -4.09 -9.56
CA LEU A 344 23.64 -5.13 -10.56
C LEU A 344 22.42 -5.38 -11.46
N ASP A 345 21.21 -5.38 -10.89
CA ASP A 345 19.97 -5.44 -11.66
C ASP A 345 19.85 -4.26 -12.64
N CYS A 346 20.12 -3.02 -12.19
CA CYS A 346 20.11 -1.85 -13.07
C CYS A 346 21.14 -1.97 -14.20
N VAL A 347 22.37 -2.42 -13.89
CA VAL A 347 23.42 -2.61 -14.90
C VAL A 347 22.99 -3.65 -15.96
N CYS A 348 22.36 -4.74 -15.54
CA CYS A 348 21.84 -5.77 -16.44
C CYS A 348 20.65 -5.28 -17.29
N VAL A 349 19.80 -4.40 -16.75
CA VAL A 349 18.74 -3.75 -17.55
C VAL A 349 19.34 -2.84 -18.61
N GLU A 350 20.40 -2.08 -18.30
CA GLU A 350 21.08 -1.23 -19.29
C GLU A 350 21.86 -2.01 -20.35
N ASP A 351 22.47 -3.13 -19.95
CA ASP A 351 23.30 -3.97 -20.81
C ASP A 351 22.99 -5.46 -20.57
N PRO A 352 22.08 -6.05 -21.36
CA PRO A 352 21.70 -7.46 -21.24
C PRO A 352 22.89 -8.43 -21.38
N SER A 353 23.97 -8.03 -22.06
CA SER A 353 25.16 -8.88 -22.20
C SER A 353 25.84 -9.19 -20.84
N MET A 354 25.62 -8.33 -19.84
CA MET A 354 26.14 -8.47 -18.48
C MET A 354 25.37 -9.50 -17.64
N VAL A 355 24.17 -9.93 -18.06
CA VAL A 355 23.37 -10.93 -17.34
C VAL A 355 24.13 -12.24 -17.19
N PHE A 356 24.76 -12.75 -18.26
CA PHE A 356 25.53 -14.01 -18.22
C PHE A 356 26.70 -13.97 -17.22
N ARG A 357 27.27 -12.79 -16.96
CA ARG A 357 28.37 -12.61 -15.99
C ARG A 357 27.87 -12.42 -14.57
N THR A 358 26.72 -11.76 -14.41
CA THR A 358 26.13 -11.42 -13.11
C THR A 358 25.36 -12.58 -12.51
N PHE A 359 24.63 -13.32 -13.35
CA PHE A 359 23.71 -14.36 -12.91
C PHE A 359 24.37 -15.46 -12.05
N PRO A 360 25.56 -16.00 -12.36
CA PRO A 360 26.20 -17.00 -11.50
C PRO A 360 26.48 -16.50 -10.07
N SER A 361 26.87 -15.23 -9.94
CA SER A 361 27.11 -14.59 -8.64
C SER A 361 25.81 -14.47 -7.84
N ILE A 362 24.73 -13.99 -8.48
CA ILE A 362 23.41 -13.86 -7.84
C ILE A 362 22.81 -15.22 -7.48
N LYS A 363 22.93 -16.24 -8.35
CA LYS A 363 22.48 -17.61 -8.06
C LYS A 363 23.26 -18.22 -6.89
N GLY A 364 24.58 -18.06 -6.86
CA GLY A 364 25.42 -18.50 -5.76
C GLY A 364 25.06 -17.78 -4.44
N LEU A 365 24.74 -16.50 -4.52
CA LEU A 365 24.27 -15.72 -3.38
C LEU A 365 22.92 -16.24 -2.85
N PHE A 366 21.94 -16.44 -3.72
CA PHE A 366 20.64 -17.01 -3.36
C PHE A 366 20.79 -18.36 -2.66
N GLY A 367 21.58 -19.27 -3.23
CA GLY A 367 21.79 -20.61 -2.68
C GLY A 367 22.35 -20.60 -1.25
N ARG A 368 23.17 -19.60 -0.91
CA ARG A 368 23.75 -19.45 0.44
C ARG A 368 22.79 -18.81 1.44
N LEU A 369 21.98 -17.86 1.00
CA LEU A 369 21.11 -17.07 1.89
C LEU A 369 19.71 -17.66 2.09
N SER A 370 19.21 -18.46 1.14
CA SER A 370 17.82 -18.94 1.10
C SER A 370 17.36 -19.75 2.32
N SER A 371 18.28 -20.30 3.11
CA SER A 371 17.98 -21.06 4.32
C SER A 371 17.71 -20.19 5.56
N ASP A 372 18.31 -18.99 5.63
CA ASP A 372 18.20 -18.07 6.77
C ASP A 372 17.28 -16.88 6.44
N LEU A 373 16.10 -16.90 7.07
CA LEU A 373 15.09 -15.87 6.92
C LEU A 373 15.51 -14.48 7.46
N SER A 374 16.61 -14.39 8.23
CA SER A 374 17.19 -13.10 8.63
C SER A 374 17.70 -12.27 7.44
N TYR A 375 17.85 -12.89 6.26
CA TYR A 375 18.21 -12.26 4.99
C TYR A 375 17.02 -11.96 4.08
N ALA A 376 15.78 -12.05 4.56
CA ALA A 376 14.57 -11.84 3.72
C ALA A 376 14.61 -10.53 2.91
N ARG A 377 15.14 -9.44 3.50
CA ARG A 377 15.32 -8.15 2.80
C ARG A 377 16.33 -8.20 1.66
N VAL A 378 17.38 -9.02 1.75
CA VAL A 378 18.37 -9.21 0.66
C VAL A 378 17.80 -10.12 -0.44
N LEU A 379 17.02 -11.12 -0.03
CA LEU A 379 16.40 -12.09 -0.94
C LEU A 379 15.32 -11.49 -1.84
N LEU A 380 14.67 -10.39 -1.43
CA LEU A 380 13.66 -9.73 -2.26
C LEU A 380 14.25 -9.01 -3.49
N PRO A 381 15.33 -8.20 -3.40
CA PRO A 381 16.09 -7.72 -4.56
C PRO A 381 16.62 -8.84 -5.45
N ILE A 382 17.04 -9.97 -4.87
CA ILE A 382 17.44 -11.14 -5.66
C ILE A 382 16.24 -11.64 -6.46
N ALA A 383 15.06 -11.75 -5.84
CA ALA A 383 13.84 -12.13 -6.54
C ALA A 383 13.46 -11.14 -7.67
N GLN A 384 13.66 -9.84 -7.47
CA GLN A 384 13.50 -8.84 -8.54
C GLN A 384 14.46 -9.10 -9.70
N PHE A 385 15.74 -9.38 -9.42
CA PHE A 385 16.72 -9.71 -10.45
C PHE A 385 16.30 -10.95 -11.26
N TYR A 386 15.82 -12.00 -10.58
CA TYR A 386 15.26 -13.17 -11.25
C TYR A 386 14.04 -12.83 -12.10
N LEU A 387 13.12 -12.01 -11.59
CA LEU A 387 11.93 -11.61 -12.36
C LEU A 387 12.29 -10.84 -13.65
N ASN A 388 13.30 -9.97 -13.57
CA ASN A 388 13.74 -9.13 -14.67
C ASN A 388 14.50 -9.93 -15.74
N HIS A 389 15.37 -10.85 -15.33
CA HIS A 389 16.40 -11.43 -16.22
C HIS A 389 16.29 -12.94 -16.44
N ALA A 390 15.42 -13.68 -15.72
CA ALA A 390 15.33 -15.13 -15.87
C ALA A 390 14.97 -15.58 -17.29
N GLY A 391 14.22 -14.77 -18.05
CA GLY A 391 13.85 -15.07 -19.43
C GLY A 391 15.05 -15.12 -20.40
N GLU A 392 16.16 -14.43 -20.08
CA GLU A 392 17.39 -14.47 -20.87
C GLU A 392 18.20 -15.76 -20.62
N MET A 393 17.89 -16.44 -19.51
CA MET A 393 18.55 -17.66 -19.06
C MET A 393 17.57 -18.83 -19.13
N ALA A 394 17.21 -19.25 -20.36
CA ALA A 394 16.16 -20.23 -20.68
C ALA A 394 16.21 -21.59 -19.94
N ALA A 395 17.30 -21.91 -19.23
CA ALA A 395 17.48 -23.15 -18.46
C ALA A 395 17.42 -22.95 -16.92
N VAL A 396 17.07 -21.77 -16.42
CA VAL A 396 17.09 -21.51 -14.97
C VAL A 396 15.71 -21.72 -14.34
N ASP A 397 15.65 -22.74 -13.48
CA ASP A 397 14.54 -22.95 -12.58
C ASP A 397 14.50 -21.86 -11.48
N CYS A 398 13.42 -21.09 -11.47
CA CYS A 398 13.15 -20.00 -10.53
C CYS A 398 12.14 -20.40 -9.44
N GLU A 399 11.60 -21.62 -9.48
CA GLU A 399 10.51 -22.06 -8.59
C GLU A 399 10.90 -21.96 -7.11
N CYS A 400 12.16 -22.30 -6.79
CA CYS A 400 12.70 -22.18 -5.43
C CYS A 400 12.68 -20.74 -4.89
N VAL A 401 12.85 -19.74 -5.76
CA VAL A 401 12.78 -18.31 -5.40
C VAL A 401 11.34 -17.95 -5.05
N TRP A 402 10.38 -18.33 -5.90
CA TRP A 402 8.96 -18.02 -5.70
C TRP A 402 8.38 -18.74 -4.48
N LYS A 403 8.73 -20.01 -4.25
CA LYS A 403 8.35 -20.74 -3.03
C LYS A 403 8.89 -20.10 -1.75
N LEU A 404 10.08 -19.50 -1.81
CA LEU A 404 10.65 -18.78 -0.67
C LEU A 404 9.94 -17.44 -0.44
N VAL A 405 9.85 -16.61 -1.49
CA VAL A 405 9.33 -15.24 -1.39
C VAL A 405 7.81 -15.22 -1.20
N PHE A 406 7.05 -15.98 -1.98
CA PHE A 406 5.59 -16.00 -1.89
C PHE A 406 5.07 -17.03 -0.89
N GLY A 407 5.84 -18.08 -0.62
CA GLY A 407 5.46 -19.14 0.32
C GLY A 407 6.00 -18.95 1.73
N ARG A 408 7.32 -19.05 1.93
CA ARG A 408 7.89 -19.03 3.29
C ARG A 408 7.81 -17.66 3.96
N PHE A 409 8.07 -16.56 3.25
CA PHE A 409 8.07 -15.23 3.87
C PHE A 409 6.72 -14.85 4.50
N PRO A 410 5.56 -14.92 3.80
CA PRO A 410 4.30 -14.58 4.44
C PRO A 410 3.86 -15.64 5.47
N ALA A 411 4.33 -16.89 5.35
CA ALA A 411 3.97 -17.94 6.30
C ALA A 411 4.70 -17.82 7.65
N GLU A 412 5.98 -17.44 7.64
CA GLU A 412 6.85 -17.43 8.81
C GLU A 412 7.15 -16.00 9.34
N LEU A 413 7.08 -14.99 8.47
CA LEU A 413 7.45 -13.60 8.77
C LEU A 413 6.29 -12.61 8.60
N PHE A 414 5.04 -13.07 8.65
CA PHE A 414 3.84 -12.21 8.58
C PHE A 414 3.84 -11.07 9.62
N ASN A 415 4.54 -11.27 10.73
CA ASN A 415 4.63 -10.32 11.84
C ASN A 415 5.68 -9.22 11.65
N ASN A 416 6.49 -9.28 10.59
CA ASN A 416 7.50 -8.27 10.29
C ASN A 416 6.90 -7.15 9.40
N PRO A 417 6.64 -5.94 9.94
CA PRO A 417 5.96 -4.88 9.20
C PRO A 417 6.77 -4.34 8.02
N PHE A 418 8.10 -4.35 8.12
CA PHE A 418 8.95 -3.88 7.03
C PHE A 418 8.93 -4.84 5.85
N LEU A 419 9.00 -6.14 6.13
CA LEU A 419 8.94 -7.16 5.07
C LEU A 419 7.56 -7.17 4.40
N ALA A 420 6.48 -7.08 5.18
CA ALA A 420 5.13 -6.98 4.64
C ALA A 420 5.03 -5.83 3.62
N HIS A 421 5.52 -4.65 4.01
CA HIS A 421 5.50 -3.48 3.17
C HIS A 421 6.41 -3.58 1.93
N GLU A 422 7.63 -4.11 2.08
CA GLU A 422 8.55 -4.33 0.95
C GLU A 422 8.00 -5.35 -0.05
N LEU A 423 7.44 -6.46 0.43
CA LEU A 423 6.90 -7.53 -0.41
C LEU A 423 5.59 -7.13 -1.10
N LEU A 424 4.67 -6.46 -0.41
CA LEU A 424 3.45 -5.95 -1.04
C LEU A 424 3.76 -4.88 -2.08
N ARG A 425 4.73 -4.00 -1.82
CA ARG A 425 5.25 -3.07 -2.84
C ARG A 425 5.84 -3.82 -4.03
N PHE A 426 6.65 -4.85 -3.79
CA PHE A 426 7.22 -5.67 -4.86
C PHE A 426 6.13 -6.29 -5.73
N LEU A 427 5.08 -6.86 -5.13
CA LEU A 427 3.94 -7.41 -5.88
C LEU A 427 3.26 -6.34 -6.73
N ARG A 428 2.89 -5.20 -6.13
CA ARG A 428 2.20 -4.09 -6.81
C ARG A 428 3.00 -3.53 -7.99
N GLN A 429 4.30 -3.32 -7.81
CA GLN A 429 5.16 -2.75 -8.85
C GLN A 429 5.41 -3.70 -10.02
N ASN A 430 5.24 -5.01 -9.81
CA ASN A 430 5.60 -6.04 -10.78
C ASN A 430 4.42 -6.88 -11.27
N LEU A 431 3.17 -6.47 -11.06
CA LEU A 431 1.99 -7.30 -11.36
C LEU A 431 1.97 -7.84 -12.80
N ASP A 432 2.25 -7.01 -13.79
CA ASP A 432 2.24 -7.42 -15.19
C ASP A 432 3.37 -8.41 -15.50
N SER A 433 4.58 -8.14 -14.98
CA SER A 433 5.73 -9.04 -15.12
C SER A 433 5.50 -10.37 -14.42
N LEU A 434 4.89 -10.37 -13.24
CA LEU A 434 4.55 -11.58 -12.48
C LEU A 434 3.52 -12.43 -13.23
N ARG A 435 2.48 -11.83 -13.80
CA ARG A 435 1.49 -12.54 -14.61
C ARG A 435 2.11 -13.21 -15.84
N LEU A 436 3.08 -12.56 -16.47
CA LEU A 436 3.73 -13.07 -17.68
C LEU A 436 4.80 -14.14 -17.36
N ARG A 437 5.61 -13.93 -16.32
CA ARG A 437 6.85 -14.69 -16.08
C ARG A 437 6.81 -15.61 -14.86
N ALA A 438 5.86 -15.41 -13.95
CA ALA A 438 5.68 -16.22 -12.73
C ALA A 438 4.18 -16.34 -12.37
N PRO A 439 3.32 -16.83 -13.29
CA PRO A 439 1.87 -16.86 -13.08
C PRO A 439 1.45 -17.69 -11.85
N GLU A 440 2.33 -18.56 -11.36
CA GLU A 440 2.12 -19.35 -10.16
C GLU A 440 1.97 -18.49 -8.89
N PHE A 441 2.34 -17.20 -8.92
CA PHE A 441 2.19 -16.31 -7.76
C PHE A 441 0.75 -16.23 -7.25
N ILE A 442 -0.24 -16.37 -8.15
CA ILE A 442 -1.67 -16.38 -7.83
C ILE A 442 -1.99 -17.52 -6.84
N ARG A 443 -1.26 -18.64 -6.94
CA ARG A 443 -1.45 -19.79 -6.04
C ARG A 443 -1.11 -19.44 -4.60
N PHE A 444 -0.30 -18.42 -4.34
CA PHE A 444 0.09 -18.00 -2.98
C PHE A 444 -0.85 -16.96 -2.36
N LEU A 445 -1.96 -16.64 -3.03
CA LEU A 445 -3.00 -15.73 -2.54
C LEU A 445 -3.32 -15.85 -1.03
N PRO A 446 -3.73 -17.02 -0.50
CA PRO A 446 -4.15 -17.12 0.90
C PRO A 446 -3.01 -16.77 1.86
N ASN A 447 -1.76 -16.93 1.41
CA ASN A 447 -0.58 -16.61 2.18
C ASN A 447 -0.32 -15.11 2.23
N PHE A 448 -0.53 -14.37 1.13
CA PHE A 448 -0.42 -12.91 1.14
C PHE A 448 -1.42 -12.25 2.11
N LEU A 449 -2.63 -12.81 2.19
CA LEU A 449 -3.67 -12.34 3.11
C LEU A 449 -3.27 -12.45 4.59
N LYS A 450 -2.21 -13.19 4.95
CA LYS A 450 -1.67 -13.21 6.31
C LYS A 450 -1.15 -11.84 6.76
N PHE A 451 -0.58 -11.03 5.85
CA PHE A 451 -0.16 -9.67 6.20
C PHE A 451 -1.35 -8.79 6.56
N LEU A 452 -2.44 -8.89 5.79
CA LEU A 452 -3.68 -8.17 6.03
C LEU A 452 -4.38 -8.65 7.32
N ALA A 453 -4.41 -9.96 7.55
CA ALA A 453 -4.96 -10.55 8.77
C ALA A 453 -4.13 -10.18 10.01
N TRP A 454 -2.82 -9.96 9.85
CA TRP A 454 -1.96 -9.49 10.91
C TRP A 454 -2.13 -7.97 11.15
N ASP A 455 -1.88 -7.09 10.19
CA ASP A 455 -1.95 -5.63 10.38
C ASP A 455 -2.79 -4.92 9.32
N SER A 456 -4.11 -5.09 9.41
CA SER A 456 -5.06 -4.57 8.43
C SER A 456 -4.95 -3.06 8.21
N SER A 457 -4.71 -2.29 9.28
CA SER A 457 -4.56 -0.82 9.19
C SER A 457 -3.36 -0.37 8.37
N ALA A 458 -2.27 -1.15 8.37
CA ALA A 458 -1.03 -0.75 7.70
C ALA A 458 -1.03 -1.10 6.21
N VAL A 459 -1.74 -2.16 5.81
CA VAL A 459 -1.63 -2.73 4.45
C VAL A 459 -2.93 -2.71 3.64
N VAL A 460 -4.04 -2.20 4.18
CA VAL A 460 -5.32 -2.16 3.45
C VAL A 460 -5.18 -1.46 2.10
N ASP A 461 -4.48 -0.33 2.03
CA ASP A 461 -4.28 0.42 0.79
C ASP A 461 -3.51 -0.39 -0.26
N ASP A 462 -2.55 -1.22 0.17
CA ASP A 462 -1.85 -2.13 -0.73
C ASP A 462 -2.79 -3.21 -1.31
N PHE A 463 -3.72 -3.72 -0.50
CA PHE A 463 -4.70 -4.72 -0.93
C PHE A 463 -5.84 -4.14 -1.77
N VAL A 464 -6.16 -2.86 -1.65
CA VAL A 464 -7.10 -2.19 -2.56
C VAL A 464 -6.62 -2.30 -4.01
N ASP A 465 -5.32 -2.09 -4.24
CA ASP A 465 -4.71 -2.17 -5.56
C ASP A 465 -4.39 -3.61 -5.98
N LEU A 466 -3.97 -4.46 -5.02
CA LEU A 466 -3.52 -5.82 -5.31
C LEU A 466 -4.70 -6.79 -5.54
N LEU A 467 -5.79 -6.67 -4.79
CA LEU A 467 -6.90 -7.63 -4.78
C LEU A 467 -7.51 -7.88 -6.17
N PRO A 468 -7.80 -6.86 -7.00
CA PRO A 468 -8.34 -7.09 -8.34
C PRO A 468 -7.48 -8.01 -9.21
N SER A 469 -6.16 -7.99 -8.99
CA SER A 469 -5.24 -8.79 -9.79
C SER A 469 -5.22 -10.28 -9.41
N LEU A 470 -5.69 -10.60 -8.20
CA LEU A 470 -5.71 -11.94 -7.62
C LEU A 470 -7.06 -12.65 -7.83
N VAL A 471 -8.09 -11.94 -8.26
CA VAL A 471 -9.42 -12.49 -8.57
C VAL A 471 -9.43 -12.95 -10.03
N THR A 472 -9.39 -14.27 -10.22
CA THR A 472 -9.56 -14.92 -11.53
C THR A 472 -10.75 -15.88 -11.46
N GLU A 473 -11.19 -16.42 -12.59
CA GLU A 473 -12.25 -17.43 -12.61
C GLU A 473 -11.91 -18.64 -11.72
N GLY A 474 -10.64 -19.06 -11.69
CA GLY A 474 -10.17 -20.19 -10.89
C GLY A 474 -10.02 -19.90 -9.40
N THR A 475 -9.87 -18.64 -8.99
CA THR A 475 -9.66 -18.26 -7.58
C THR A 475 -10.85 -17.56 -6.94
N ALA A 476 -11.85 -17.13 -7.72
CA ALA A 476 -12.94 -16.28 -7.25
C ALA A 476 -13.68 -16.86 -6.04
N VAL A 477 -14.05 -18.14 -6.09
CA VAL A 477 -14.80 -18.81 -5.02
C VAL A 477 -13.96 -18.90 -3.74
N GLU A 478 -12.72 -19.41 -3.88
CA GLU A 478 -11.79 -19.53 -2.75
C GLU A 478 -11.46 -18.16 -2.13
N MET A 479 -11.32 -17.12 -2.96
CA MET A 479 -11.12 -15.74 -2.51
C MET A 479 -12.30 -15.26 -1.66
N LEU A 480 -13.54 -15.49 -2.12
CA LEU A 480 -14.72 -15.07 -1.35
C LEU A 480 -14.75 -15.71 0.04
N HIS A 481 -14.52 -17.04 0.12
CA HIS A 481 -14.41 -17.72 1.41
C HIS A 481 -13.27 -17.14 2.26
N THR A 482 -12.09 -16.97 1.67
CA THR A 482 -10.90 -16.51 2.40
C THR A 482 -11.06 -15.08 2.92
N LEU A 483 -11.72 -14.18 2.17
CA LEU A 483 -12.05 -12.84 2.62
C LEU A 483 -13.04 -12.84 3.79
N LEU A 484 -14.07 -13.70 3.74
CA LEU A 484 -15.05 -13.84 4.82
C LEU A 484 -14.42 -14.43 6.10
N ASP A 485 -13.42 -15.28 5.94
CA ASP A 485 -12.72 -15.98 7.02
C ASP A 485 -11.46 -15.25 7.51
N LEU A 486 -11.17 -14.04 6.98
CA LEU A 486 -10.05 -13.20 7.42
C LEU A 486 -9.99 -12.97 8.94
N PRO A 487 -11.11 -12.73 9.65
CA PRO A 487 -11.09 -12.62 11.10
C PRO A 487 -10.64 -13.92 11.79
N CYS A 488 -11.05 -15.08 11.26
CA CYS A 488 -10.62 -16.40 11.73
C CYS A 488 -9.12 -16.62 11.50
N LEU A 489 -8.60 -16.18 10.33
CA LEU A 489 -7.17 -16.20 10.04
C LEU A 489 -6.39 -15.30 11.02
N SER A 490 -6.89 -14.10 11.30
CA SER A 490 -6.29 -13.15 12.26
C SER A 490 -6.16 -13.78 13.65
N ALA A 491 -7.25 -14.40 14.14
CA ALA A 491 -7.25 -15.12 15.41
C ALA A 491 -6.23 -16.27 15.40
N THR A 492 -6.20 -17.04 14.31
CA THR A 492 -5.29 -18.19 14.16
C THR A 492 -3.82 -17.77 14.15
N LEU A 493 -3.46 -16.66 13.49
CA LEU A 493 -2.10 -16.12 13.49
C LEU A 493 -1.67 -15.67 14.90
N ILE A 494 -2.58 -15.10 15.70
CA ILE A 494 -2.30 -14.76 17.10
C ILE A 494 -2.01 -16.02 17.92
N LEU A 495 -2.81 -17.07 17.74
CA LEU A 495 -2.63 -18.36 18.40
C LEU A 495 -1.30 -19.01 17.99
N GLN A 496 -0.97 -19.01 16.69
CA GLN A 496 0.31 -19.49 16.17
C GLN A 496 1.48 -18.73 16.80
N PHE A 497 1.42 -17.40 16.80
CA PHE A 497 2.47 -16.55 17.37
C PHE A 497 2.67 -16.82 18.87
N ARG A 498 1.58 -16.89 19.65
CA ARG A 498 1.62 -17.21 21.08
C ARG A 498 2.15 -18.62 21.36
N SER A 499 1.84 -19.59 20.49
CA SER A 499 2.32 -20.97 20.64
C SER A 499 3.82 -21.10 20.39
N VAL A 500 4.36 -20.40 19.38
CA VAL A 500 5.79 -20.38 19.10
C VAL A 500 6.56 -19.64 20.20
N ASP A 501 6.07 -18.47 20.62
CA ASP A 501 6.72 -17.67 21.67
C ASP A 501 6.77 -18.40 23.02
N ALA A 502 5.73 -19.18 23.34
CA ALA A 502 5.71 -20.04 24.53
C ALA A 502 6.77 -21.16 24.48
N GLN A 503 7.16 -21.63 23.29
CA GLN A 503 8.21 -22.63 23.09
C GLN A 503 9.61 -22.02 23.08
N THR A 504 9.75 -20.75 22.67
CA THR A 504 11.04 -20.05 22.51
C THR A 504 11.42 -19.13 23.68
N ARG A 505 10.79 -19.23 24.85
CA ARG A 505 11.10 -18.40 26.04
C ARG A 505 12.50 -18.62 26.61
N SER A 506 13.47 -18.01 25.93
CA SER A 506 14.53 -17.17 26.49
C SER A 506 14.63 -15.95 25.57
N MET A 507 14.31 -14.76 26.10
CA MET A 507 14.42 -13.41 25.49
C MET A 507 13.21 -12.80 24.75
N SER A 508 12.26 -12.29 25.56
CA SER A 508 11.56 -10.98 25.47
C SER A 508 11.35 -10.27 24.11
N VAL A 509 10.09 -9.94 23.79
CA VAL A 509 9.51 -8.57 23.91
C VAL A 509 8.01 -8.72 24.18
N SER A 510 7.56 -8.17 25.30
CA SER A 510 6.16 -8.10 25.74
C SER A 510 5.28 -7.29 24.78
N LEU A 511 4.20 -7.88 24.28
CA LEU A 511 3.04 -7.12 23.80
C LEU A 511 2.16 -6.74 25.01
N PRO A 512 1.78 -5.46 25.17
CA PRO A 512 0.77 -5.07 26.14
C PRO A 512 -0.60 -5.30 25.50
N ILE A 513 -1.17 -6.48 25.72
CA ILE A 513 -2.62 -6.57 25.87
C ILE A 513 -2.78 -6.81 27.36
N SER A 514 -3.14 -5.76 28.08
CA SER A 514 -3.63 -5.86 29.44
C SER A 514 -4.77 -6.86 29.45
N GLU A 515 -4.57 -8.05 30.01
CA GLU A 515 -5.63 -8.73 30.72
C GLU A 515 -5.08 -9.78 31.66
N SER A 516 -5.45 -9.58 32.91
CA SER A 516 -5.34 -10.50 34.02
C SER A 516 -6.04 -11.81 33.69
N SER A 517 -5.29 -12.85 33.38
CA SER A 517 -5.50 -14.15 34.03
C SER A 517 -4.52 -15.18 33.53
N SER A 518 -3.86 -15.81 34.49
CA SER A 518 -3.18 -17.10 34.39
C SER A 518 -4.14 -18.27 34.11
N ARG A 519 -5.21 -18.05 33.31
CA ARG A 519 -6.12 -19.11 32.82
C ARG A 519 -5.73 -19.44 31.39
N GLY A 520 -5.68 -20.73 31.05
CA GLY A 520 -5.47 -21.17 29.67
C GLY A 520 -6.60 -20.64 28.77
N LEU A 521 -6.25 -20.10 27.61
CA LEU A 521 -7.22 -19.67 26.60
C LEU A 521 -7.80 -20.91 25.93
N LEU A 522 -9.12 -21.05 25.88
CA LEU A 522 -9.78 -22.22 25.29
C LEU A 522 -9.42 -22.35 23.81
N SER A 523 -9.33 -21.23 23.09
CA SER A 523 -8.90 -21.20 21.69
C SER A 523 -7.44 -21.65 21.51
N LEU A 524 -6.56 -21.41 22.49
CA LEU A 524 -5.15 -21.86 22.41
C LEU A 524 -5.03 -23.37 22.67
N ASP A 525 -5.82 -23.89 23.60
CA ASP A 525 -5.88 -25.33 23.85
C ASP A 525 -6.47 -26.07 22.64
N ALA A 526 -7.52 -25.51 22.01
CA ALA A 526 -8.07 -26.00 20.77
C ALA A 526 -7.05 -25.99 19.61
N PHE A 527 -6.27 -24.91 19.47
CA PHE A 527 -5.20 -24.80 18.47
C PHE A 527 -4.13 -25.89 18.62
N ARG A 528 -3.83 -26.29 19.85
CA ARG A 528 -2.85 -27.35 20.16
C ARG A 528 -3.44 -28.76 20.05
N ASN A 529 -4.77 -28.89 20.02
CA ASN A 529 -5.44 -30.17 19.99
C ASN A 529 -5.35 -30.83 18.60
N PRO A 530 -4.79 -32.05 18.48
CA PRO A 530 -4.70 -32.76 17.20
C PRO A 530 -6.04 -32.97 16.49
N ALA A 531 -7.15 -33.07 17.23
CA ALA A 531 -8.48 -33.28 16.68
C ALA A 531 -8.99 -32.10 15.81
N PHE A 532 -8.53 -30.88 16.11
CA PHE A 532 -8.94 -29.66 15.41
C PHE A 532 -7.86 -29.10 14.49
N ARG A 533 -6.67 -29.72 14.46
CA ARG A 533 -5.50 -29.25 13.72
C ARG A 533 -5.79 -28.99 12.23
N GLY A 534 -6.63 -29.81 11.60
CA GLY A 534 -7.01 -29.64 10.19
C GLY A 534 -7.68 -28.29 9.90
N LEU A 535 -8.52 -27.81 10.81
CA LEU A 535 -9.24 -26.54 10.66
C LEU A 535 -8.27 -25.34 10.64
N PHE A 536 -7.31 -25.33 11.58
CA PHE A 536 -6.30 -24.28 11.65
C PHE A 536 -5.29 -24.36 10.51
N LEU A 537 -4.88 -25.58 10.11
CA LEU A 537 -3.98 -25.75 8.96
C LEU A 537 -4.63 -25.29 7.64
N PHE A 538 -5.95 -25.44 7.50
CA PHE A 538 -6.66 -24.90 6.35
C PHE A 538 -6.54 -23.38 6.28
N LEU A 539 -6.73 -22.67 7.40
CA LEU A 539 -6.53 -21.20 7.44
C LEU A 539 -5.07 -20.82 7.19
N LEU A 540 -4.13 -21.59 7.73
CA LEU A 540 -2.69 -21.33 7.61
C LEU A 540 -2.06 -21.80 6.29
N ARG A 541 -2.86 -22.35 5.36
CA ARG A 541 -2.37 -22.87 4.08
C ARG A 541 -1.56 -21.82 3.31
N VAL A 542 -0.58 -22.31 2.57
CA VAL A 542 0.33 -21.48 1.78
C VAL A 542 -0.18 -21.30 0.35
N GLU A 543 -0.85 -22.32 -0.18
CA GLU A 543 -1.29 -22.34 -1.57
C GLU A 543 -2.80 -22.51 -1.69
N THR A 544 -3.37 -21.97 -2.78
CA THR A 544 -4.74 -22.20 -3.24
C THR A 544 -4.91 -23.63 -3.73
N GLY A 545 -6.16 -24.07 -3.86
CA GLY A 545 -6.48 -25.37 -4.44
C GLY A 545 -7.41 -26.20 -3.58
N SER A 546 -7.94 -25.65 -2.49
CA SER A 546 -9.04 -26.29 -1.76
C SER A 546 -10.37 -26.06 -2.47
N GLY A 547 -10.57 -24.92 -3.14
CA GLY A 547 -11.78 -24.57 -3.91
C GLY A 547 -13.09 -24.46 -3.10
N HIS A 548 -13.12 -25.03 -1.90
CA HIS A 548 -14.25 -25.17 -1.01
C HIS A 548 -14.02 -24.42 0.30
N THR A 549 -15.12 -24.20 1.04
CA THR A 549 -15.11 -23.71 2.42
C THR A 549 -14.51 -24.74 3.39
N ILE A 550 -14.29 -24.32 4.64
CA ILE A 550 -13.81 -25.20 5.72
C ILE A 550 -14.90 -26.20 6.11
N ASP A 551 -14.57 -27.49 6.06
CA ASP A 551 -15.42 -28.54 6.63
C ASP A 551 -15.61 -28.30 8.13
N ARG A 552 -16.87 -28.28 8.61
CA ARG A 552 -17.23 -27.98 10.01
C ARG A 552 -16.83 -26.57 10.46
N LEU A 553 -16.99 -25.58 9.58
CA LEU A 553 -16.71 -24.18 9.91
C LEU A 553 -17.43 -23.67 11.16
N SER A 554 -18.66 -24.11 11.44
CA SER A 554 -19.37 -23.77 12.70
C SER A 554 -18.57 -24.17 13.94
N THR A 555 -18.00 -25.38 13.94
CA THR A 555 -17.10 -25.83 15.00
C THR A 555 -15.87 -24.92 15.12
N LEU A 556 -15.27 -24.49 14.00
CA LEU A 556 -14.15 -23.55 14.04
C LEU A 556 -14.56 -22.21 14.69
N HIS A 557 -15.75 -21.68 14.37
CA HIS A 557 -16.26 -20.47 15.01
C HIS A 557 -16.46 -20.65 16.52
N ASP A 558 -16.99 -21.79 16.96
CA ASP A 558 -17.15 -22.09 18.39
C ASP A 558 -15.79 -22.12 19.10
N LEU A 559 -14.77 -22.72 18.48
CA LEU A 559 -13.40 -22.76 19.02
C LEU A 559 -12.74 -21.38 19.06
N LEU A 560 -13.16 -20.45 18.19
CA LEU A 560 -12.64 -19.09 18.08
C LEU A 560 -13.54 -18.03 18.74
N ALA A 561 -14.60 -18.43 19.46
CA ALA A 561 -15.55 -17.49 20.05
C ALA A 561 -14.88 -16.49 21.01
N GLU A 562 -13.90 -16.96 21.81
CA GLU A 562 -13.09 -16.12 22.71
C GLU A 562 -12.23 -15.10 21.96
N ALA A 563 -11.94 -15.32 20.67
CA ALA A 563 -11.11 -14.42 19.87
C ALA A 563 -11.89 -13.30 19.18
N ALA A 564 -13.23 -13.34 19.23
CA ALA A 564 -14.09 -12.41 18.48
C ALA A 564 -13.96 -10.95 18.91
N ASP A 565 -13.56 -10.69 20.16
CA ASP A 565 -13.35 -9.36 20.72
C ASP A 565 -11.89 -8.90 20.70
N TRP A 566 -10.96 -9.74 20.23
CA TRP A 566 -9.54 -9.39 20.21
C TRP A 566 -9.31 -8.18 19.28
N PRO A 567 -8.57 -7.14 19.71
CA PRO A 567 -8.46 -5.88 18.97
C PRO A 567 -7.96 -6.01 17.53
N ARG A 568 -7.14 -7.03 17.23
CA ARG A 568 -6.64 -7.30 15.87
C ARG A 568 -7.70 -8.01 15.02
N VAL A 569 -8.46 -8.94 15.60
CA VAL A 569 -9.54 -9.67 14.94
C VAL A 569 -10.66 -8.70 14.57
N VAL A 570 -11.06 -7.82 15.49
CA VAL A 570 -12.06 -6.77 15.26
C VAL A 570 -11.60 -5.81 14.16
N ARG A 571 -10.34 -5.34 14.19
CA ARG A 571 -9.79 -4.46 13.14
C ARG A 571 -9.68 -5.15 11.78
N CYS A 572 -9.40 -6.44 11.76
CA CYS A 572 -9.40 -7.23 10.53
C CYS A 572 -10.83 -7.32 9.95
N ALA A 573 -11.81 -7.63 10.79
CA ALA A 573 -13.22 -7.72 10.41
C ALA A 573 -13.80 -6.42 9.82
N GLN A 574 -13.35 -5.26 10.31
CA GLN A 574 -13.76 -3.94 9.80
C GLN A 574 -13.33 -3.68 8.36
N VAL A 575 -12.25 -4.30 7.88
CA VAL A 575 -11.71 -4.08 6.52
C VAL A 575 -12.38 -5.00 5.49
N VAL A 576 -12.90 -6.15 5.91
CA VAL A 576 -13.50 -7.14 5.01
C VAL A 576 -14.62 -6.58 4.13
N PRO A 577 -15.60 -5.77 4.62
CA PRO A 577 -16.65 -5.22 3.76
C PRO A 577 -16.11 -4.40 2.58
N VAL A 578 -15.05 -3.61 2.81
CA VAL A 578 -14.39 -2.79 1.78
C VAL A 578 -13.77 -3.71 0.71
N LEU A 579 -13.05 -4.74 1.14
CA LEU A 579 -12.43 -5.70 0.23
C LEU A 579 -13.45 -6.52 -0.54
N LEU A 580 -14.57 -6.88 0.07
CA LEU A 580 -15.66 -7.57 -0.61
C LEU A 580 -16.31 -6.69 -1.68
N HIS A 581 -16.44 -5.37 -1.46
CA HIS A 581 -16.90 -4.47 -2.52
C HIS A 581 -15.95 -4.47 -3.72
N ILE A 582 -14.64 -4.45 -3.49
CA ILE A 582 -13.63 -4.51 -4.55
C ILE A 582 -13.71 -5.87 -5.25
N TYR A 583 -13.75 -6.96 -4.49
CA TYR A 583 -13.91 -8.33 -5.01
C TYR A 583 -15.11 -8.45 -5.95
N PHE A 584 -16.31 -8.05 -5.52
CA PHE A 584 -17.50 -8.18 -6.35
C PHE A 584 -17.49 -7.23 -7.55
N ASN A 585 -16.88 -6.05 -7.43
CA ASN A 585 -16.67 -5.16 -8.57
C ASN A 585 -15.75 -5.80 -9.63
N THR A 586 -14.72 -6.52 -9.19
CA THR A 586 -13.80 -7.21 -10.08
C THR A 586 -14.41 -8.48 -10.66
N VAL A 587 -15.03 -9.34 -9.85
CA VAL A 587 -15.53 -10.66 -10.28
C VAL A 587 -16.55 -10.55 -11.42
N VAL A 588 -17.39 -9.52 -11.40
CA VAL A 588 -18.37 -9.25 -12.47
C VAL A 588 -17.72 -9.00 -13.83
N THR A 589 -16.47 -8.54 -13.85
CA THR A 589 -15.73 -8.27 -15.10
C THR A 589 -15.02 -9.50 -15.67
N VAL A 590 -14.80 -10.53 -14.84
CA VAL A 590 -14.00 -11.71 -15.22
C VAL A 590 -14.78 -13.02 -15.18
N ALA A 591 -15.94 -13.09 -14.50
CA ALA A 591 -16.64 -14.34 -14.26
C ALA A 591 -17.69 -14.67 -15.34
N GLU A 592 -17.69 -15.93 -15.77
CA GLU A 592 -18.79 -16.51 -16.54
C GLU A 592 -20.07 -16.68 -15.71
N GLU A 593 -21.18 -16.90 -16.40
CA GLU A 593 -22.52 -17.02 -15.81
C GLU A 593 -22.62 -18.15 -14.77
N LYS A 594 -22.00 -19.31 -15.04
CA LYS A 594 -21.96 -20.44 -14.09
C LYS A 594 -21.25 -20.07 -12.78
N LEU A 595 -20.16 -19.31 -12.88
CA LEU A 595 -19.42 -18.86 -11.70
C LEU A 595 -20.25 -17.83 -10.91
N LEU A 596 -20.87 -16.87 -11.58
CA LEU A 596 -21.77 -15.92 -10.92
C LEU A 596 -22.94 -16.61 -10.21
N ALA A 597 -23.54 -17.62 -10.84
CA ALA A 597 -24.59 -18.43 -10.25
C ALA A 597 -24.11 -19.14 -8.97
N HIS A 598 -22.92 -19.75 -9.02
CA HIS A 598 -22.32 -20.39 -7.84
C HIS A 598 -22.00 -19.39 -6.72
N LEU A 599 -21.53 -18.18 -7.05
CA LEU A 599 -21.27 -17.14 -6.05
C LEU A 599 -22.54 -16.70 -5.32
N ILE A 600 -23.70 -16.66 -5.98
CA ILE A 600 -24.99 -16.41 -5.31
C ILE A 600 -25.24 -17.47 -4.23
N LEU A 601 -25.00 -18.75 -4.53
CA LEU A 601 -25.17 -19.82 -3.56
C LEU A 601 -24.26 -19.64 -2.35
N VAL A 602 -22.99 -19.32 -2.61
CA VAL A 602 -22.03 -19.02 -1.55
C VAL A 602 -22.47 -17.83 -0.70
N MET A 603 -23.03 -16.77 -1.30
CA MET A 603 -23.55 -15.62 -0.54
C MET A 603 -24.71 -16.02 0.39
N LEU A 604 -25.64 -16.85 -0.10
CA LEU A 604 -26.78 -17.32 0.70
C LEU A 604 -26.33 -18.22 1.84
N GLU A 605 -25.46 -19.20 1.57
CA GLU A 605 -24.93 -20.12 2.58
C GLU A 605 -24.11 -19.38 3.64
N ARG A 606 -23.11 -18.59 3.21
CA ARG A 606 -22.18 -17.91 4.10
C ARG A 606 -22.84 -16.78 4.91
N SER A 607 -23.98 -16.25 4.47
CA SER A 607 -24.74 -15.25 5.24
C SER A 607 -25.11 -15.70 6.65
N GLY A 608 -25.25 -17.00 6.90
CA GLY A 608 -25.53 -17.58 8.22
C GLY A 608 -24.33 -18.13 8.96
N LEU A 609 -23.15 -18.16 8.34
CA LEU A 609 -21.96 -18.85 8.84
C LEU A 609 -20.79 -17.89 8.95
N LEU A 610 -20.89 -16.88 9.80
CA LEU A 610 -19.83 -15.88 10.04
C LEU A 610 -19.35 -15.96 11.50
N LEU A 611 -18.09 -15.60 11.74
CA LEU A 611 -17.58 -15.46 13.10
C LEU A 611 -18.37 -14.35 13.83
N ALA A 612 -18.83 -14.65 15.05
CA ALA A 612 -19.71 -13.79 15.82
C ALA A 612 -18.98 -12.56 16.40
N ILE A 613 -18.70 -11.57 15.55
CA ILE A 613 -18.06 -10.29 15.91
C ILE A 613 -19.12 -9.18 15.88
N PRO A 614 -19.13 -8.25 16.87
CA PRO A 614 -20.06 -7.12 16.86
C PRO A 614 -20.03 -6.36 15.53
N THR A 615 -21.20 -6.06 14.97
CA THR A 615 -21.41 -5.37 13.67
C THR A 615 -20.95 -6.09 12.40
N TYR A 616 -20.04 -7.08 12.48
CA TYR A 616 -19.48 -7.75 11.32
C TYR A 616 -20.54 -8.38 10.42
N SER A 617 -21.41 -9.24 10.97
CA SER A 617 -22.46 -9.93 10.20
C SER A 617 -23.39 -8.95 9.49
N ARG A 618 -23.74 -7.83 10.15
CA ARG A 618 -24.60 -6.80 9.56
C ARG A 618 -23.93 -6.12 8.36
N GLU A 619 -22.66 -5.76 8.46
CA GLU A 619 -21.96 -5.16 7.32
C GLU A 619 -21.75 -6.17 6.18
N ILE A 620 -21.52 -7.45 6.47
CA ILE A 620 -21.46 -8.49 5.43
C ILE A 620 -22.82 -8.67 4.75
N HIS A 621 -23.93 -8.67 5.51
CA HIS A 621 -25.28 -8.71 4.95
C HIS A 621 -25.58 -7.52 4.05
N ARG A 622 -25.11 -6.31 4.41
CA ARG A 622 -25.17 -5.12 3.53
C ARG A 622 -24.48 -5.36 2.21
N VAL A 623 -23.22 -5.77 2.25
CA VAL A 623 -22.42 -6.03 1.06
C VAL A 623 -23.07 -7.09 0.19
N PHE A 624 -23.49 -8.22 0.78
CA PHE A 624 -24.14 -9.30 0.05
C PHE A 624 -25.44 -8.85 -0.60
N SER A 625 -26.30 -8.12 0.11
CA SER A 625 -27.55 -7.61 -0.42
C SER A 625 -27.34 -6.66 -1.60
N CYS A 626 -26.35 -5.78 -1.51
CA CYS A 626 -26.00 -4.81 -2.54
C CYS A 626 -25.52 -5.49 -3.82
N HIS A 627 -24.61 -6.47 -3.69
CA HIS A 627 -24.06 -7.17 -4.84
C HIS A 627 -24.99 -8.23 -5.41
N LEU A 628 -25.81 -8.90 -4.60
CA LEU A 628 -26.85 -9.80 -5.08
C LEU A 628 -27.78 -9.06 -6.05
N LEU A 629 -28.26 -7.88 -5.63
CA LEU A 629 -29.10 -7.02 -6.45
C LEU A 629 -28.41 -6.64 -7.76
N ARG A 630 -27.13 -6.23 -7.67
CA ARG A 630 -26.34 -5.84 -8.84
C ARG A 630 -26.13 -7.00 -9.82
N LEU A 631 -25.80 -8.17 -9.31
CA LEU A 631 -25.60 -9.39 -10.11
C LEU A 631 -26.87 -9.76 -10.86
N CYS A 632 -28.01 -9.86 -10.17
CA CYS A 632 -29.29 -10.18 -10.79
C CYS A 632 -29.76 -9.10 -11.77
N LYS A 633 -29.44 -7.82 -11.52
CA LYS A 633 -29.74 -6.74 -12.46
C LYS A 633 -28.91 -6.82 -13.75
N LEU A 634 -27.65 -7.23 -13.66
CA LEU A 634 -26.77 -7.41 -14.81
C LEU A 634 -27.12 -8.69 -15.60
N ARG A 635 -27.53 -9.75 -14.88
CA ARG A 635 -27.86 -11.06 -15.44
C ARG A 635 -29.16 -11.59 -14.79
N PRO A 636 -30.35 -11.21 -15.29
CA PRO A 636 -31.63 -11.65 -14.73
C PRO A 636 -31.86 -13.16 -14.77
N SER A 637 -31.25 -13.86 -15.73
CA SER A 637 -31.30 -15.32 -15.87
C SER A 637 -30.85 -16.09 -14.63
N LEU A 638 -29.90 -15.52 -13.87
CA LEU A 638 -29.40 -16.09 -12.62
C LEU A 638 -30.52 -16.37 -11.60
N VAL A 639 -31.60 -15.59 -11.64
CA VAL A 639 -32.74 -15.74 -10.71
C VAL A 639 -33.56 -16.99 -11.04
N VAL A 640 -33.73 -17.30 -12.33
CA VAL A 640 -34.44 -18.50 -12.76
C VAL A 640 -33.56 -19.73 -12.53
N ASP A 641 -32.27 -19.64 -12.89
CA ASP A 641 -31.28 -20.71 -12.71
C ASP A 641 -31.12 -21.12 -11.25
N GLN A 642 -31.06 -20.15 -10.32
CA GLN A 642 -30.88 -20.37 -8.88
C GLN A 642 -32.19 -20.32 -8.10
N SER A 643 -33.33 -20.46 -8.78
CA SER A 643 -34.65 -20.26 -8.17
C SER A 643 -34.93 -21.22 -7.01
N HIS A 644 -34.48 -22.49 -7.08
CA HIS A 644 -34.64 -23.46 -5.99
C HIS A 644 -34.01 -22.94 -4.68
N GLU A 645 -32.74 -22.54 -4.73
CA GLU A 645 -31.96 -22.11 -3.57
C GLU A 645 -32.44 -20.74 -3.05
N LEU A 646 -32.82 -19.84 -3.95
CA LEU A 646 -33.42 -18.56 -3.58
C LEU A 646 -34.77 -18.74 -2.87
N LEU A 647 -35.58 -19.70 -3.32
CA LEU A 647 -36.87 -20.03 -2.70
C LEU A 647 -36.70 -20.73 -1.36
N GLU A 648 -35.77 -21.66 -1.23
CA GLU A 648 -35.44 -22.29 0.06
C GLU A 648 -35.01 -21.23 1.09
N PHE A 649 -34.13 -20.31 0.67
CA PHE A 649 -33.70 -19.21 1.52
C PHE A 649 -34.86 -18.28 1.90
N ALA A 650 -35.71 -17.90 0.94
CA ALA A 650 -36.86 -17.01 1.15
C ALA A 650 -37.98 -17.67 1.98
N GLY A 651 -38.13 -18.99 1.89
CA GLY A 651 -39.10 -19.80 2.62
C GLY A 651 -38.73 -20.03 4.09
N THR A 652 -37.45 -19.87 4.45
CA THR A 652 -36.97 -20.05 5.83
C THR A 652 -37.28 -18.79 6.66
N THR A 653 -38.32 -18.83 7.50
CA THR A 653 -38.79 -17.67 8.27
C THR A 653 -37.77 -17.08 9.25
N ALA A 654 -36.84 -17.89 9.76
CA ALA A 654 -35.73 -17.39 10.59
C ALA A 654 -34.85 -16.34 9.88
N ASN A 655 -34.74 -16.38 8.54
CA ASN A 655 -33.96 -15.42 7.77
C ASN A 655 -34.58 -14.01 7.76
N VAL A 656 -35.90 -13.89 8.00
CA VAL A 656 -36.60 -12.60 8.13
C VAL A 656 -35.99 -11.76 9.25
N TYR A 657 -35.64 -12.41 10.36
CA TYR A 657 -35.13 -11.76 11.57
C TYR A 657 -33.61 -11.71 11.61
N SER A 658 -32.95 -12.81 11.23
CA SER A 658 -31.50 -12.95 11.38
C SER A 658 -30.70 -12.34 10.23
N LYS A 659 -31.32 -12.16 9.05
CA LYS A 659 -30.67 -11.75 7.80
C LYS A 659 -31.51 -10.75 7.01
N GLU A 660 -32.16 -9.83 7.72
CA GLU A 660 -33.18 -8.90 7.22
C GLU A 660 -32.83 -8.28 5.86
N GLU A 661 -31.62 -7.73 5.72
CA GLU A 661 -31.22 -7.02 4.50
C GLU A 661 -31.04 -7.94 3.29
N VAL A 662 -30.40 -9.11 3.48
CA VAL A 662 -30.23 -10.11 2.42
C VAL A 662 -31.59 -10.69 2.04
N TYR A 663 -32.41 -11.03 3.03
CA TYR A 663 -33.77 -11.53 2.84
C TYR A 663 -34.63 -10.59 2.01
N THR A 664 -34.64 -9.29 2.38
CA THR A 664 -35.38 -8.26 1.65
C THR A 664 -35.01 -8.23 0.17
N HIS A 665 -33.71 -8.32 -0.15
CA HIS A 665 -33.25 -8.27 -1.53
C HIS A 665 -33.48 -9.57 -2.29
N VAL A 666 -33.39 -10.74 -1.65
CA VAL A 666 -33.79 -12.02 -2.26
C VAL A 666 -35.26 -11.99 -2.67
N VAL A 667 -36.15 -11.59 -1.76
CA VAL A 667 -37.59 -11.44 -2.04
C VAL A 667 -37.84 -10.43 -3.15
N TRP A 668 -37.14 -9.30 -3.12
CA TRP A 668 -37.25 -8.29 -4.17
C TRP A 668 -36.84 -8.84 -5.54
N VAL A 669 -35.70 -9.54 -5.63
CA VAL A 669 -35.15 -10.12 -6.86
C VAL A 669 -36.09 -11.19 -7.43
N LEU A 670 -36.64 -12.07 -6.59
CA LEU A 670 -37.66 -13.04 -6.99
C LEU A 670 -38.90 -12.35 -7.55
N GLY A 671 -39.41 -11.34 -6.83
CA GLY A 671 -40.55 -10.54 -7.26
C GLY A 671 -40.30 -9.76 -8.55
N GLU A 672 -39.07 -9.29 -8.79
CA GLU A 672 -38.70 -8.53 -9.98
C GLU A 672 -38.50 -9.42 -11.21
N TYR A 673 -37.67 -10.45 -11.11
CA TYR A 673 -37.11 -11.14 -12.27
C TYR A 673 -37.73 -12.51 -12.59
N LEU A 674 -38.58 -13.08 -11.73
CA LEU A 674 -39.38 -14.27 -12.11
C LEU A 674 -40.50 -13.86 -13.08
N SER A 675 -40.12 -13.64 -14.33
CA SER A 675 -40.99 -13.22 -15.42
C SER A 675 -40.47 -13.73 -16.75
N VAL A 676 -41.39 -14.13 -17.63
CA VAL A 676 -41.09 -14.48 -19.03
C VAL A 676 -40.42 -13.32 -19.78
N SER A 677 -40.65 -12.08 -19.34
CA SER A 677 -40.01 -10.88 -19.92
C SER A 677 -38.54 -10.71 -19.54
N SER A 678 -38.12 -11.30 -18.41
CA SER A 678 -36.74 -11.25 -17.92
C SER A 678 -35.93 -12.45 -18.39
N ASP A 679 -36.55 -13.63 -18.42
CA ASP A 679 -35.97 -14.86 -18.94
C ASP A 679 -37.08 -15.73 -19.56
N SER A 680 -36.85 -16.22 -20.79
CA SER A 680 -37.80 -17.04 -21.53
C SER A 680 -38.02 -18.43 -20.92
N SER A 681 -37.08 -18.91 -20.09
CA SER A 681 -37.19 -20.18 -19.37
C SER A 681 -38.11 -20.13 -18.14
N CYS A 682 -38.53 -18.93 -17.72
CA CYS A 682 -39.41 -18.75 -16.57
C CYS A 682 -40.81 -19.36 -16.84
N SER A 683 -41.18 -20.38 -16.06
CA SER A 683 -42.47 -21.05 -16.18
C SER A 683 -43.53 -20.49 -15.23
N VAL A 684 -44.81 -20.66 -15.58
CA VAL A 684 -45.94 -20.33 -14.69
C VAL A 684 -45.91 -21.16 -13.40
N VAL A 685 -45.46 -22.41 -13.48
CA VAL A 685 -45.28 -23.30 -12.32
C VAL A 685 -44.30 -22.68 -11.31
N LEU A 686 -43.18 -22.14 -11.80
CA LEU A 686 -42.19 -21.49 -10.95
C LEU A 686 -42.74 -20.21 -10.29
N ILE A 687 -43.49 -19.39 -11.04
CA ILE A 687 -44.16 -18.19 -10.50
C ILE A 687 -45.12 -18.56 -9.38
N THR A 688 -45.94 -19.60 -9.58
CA THR A 688 -46.89 -20.10 -8.58
C THR A 688 -46.17 -20.66 -7.35
N SER A 689 -45.12 -21.47 -7.53
CA SER A 689 -44.34 -22.01 -6.41
C SER A 689 -43.68 -20.90 -5.57
N CYS A 690 -43.11 -19.89 -6.24
CA CYS A 690 -42.56 -18.71 -5.56
C CYS A 690 -43.63 -17.97 -4.78
N PHE A 691 -44.79 -17.76 -5.39
CA PHE A 691 -45.91 -17.08 -4.75
C PHE A 691 -46.36 -17.81 -3.47
N GLU A 692 -46.53 -19.13 -3.54
CA GLU A 692 -46.98 -19.94 -2.42
C GLU A 692 -45.99 -19.93 -1.26
N THR A 693 -44.69 -19.99 -1.56
CA THR A 693 -43.62 -19.89 -0.57
C THR A 693 -43.65 -18.55 0.15
N LEU A 694 -43.69 -17.44 -0.61
CA LEU A 694 -43.70 -16.09 -0.02
C LEU A 694 -45.00 -15.78 0.72
N GLU A 695 -46.14 -16.32 0.25
CA GLU A 695 -47.43 -16.17 0.91
C GLU A 695 -47.43 -16.90 2.27
N ALA A 696 -46.89 -18.12 2.32
CA ALA A 696 -46.77 -18.88 3.57
C ALA A 696 -45.94 -18.12 4.61
N VAL A 697 -44.78 -17.58 4.21
CA VAL A 697 -43.91 -16.81 5.09
C VAL A 697 -44.60 -15.53 5.56
N LEU A 698 -45.19 -14.77 4.65
CA LEU A 698 -45.88 -13.53 4.99
C LEU A 698 -47.04 -13.81 5.96
N PHE A 699 -47.78 -14.90 5.75
CA PHE A 699 -48.83 -15.33 6.66
C PHE A 699 -48.26 -15.70 8.04
N GLU A 700 -47.19 -16.49 8.12
CA GLU A 700 -46.56 -16.90 9.38
C GLU A 700 -46.12 -15.70 10.23
N ILE A 701 -45.41 -14.74 9.63
CA ILE A 701 -44.89 -13.57 10.35
C ILE A 701 -45.96 -12.53 10.69
N THR A 702 -47.13 -12.56 10.02
CA THR A 702 -48.25 -11.64 10.30
C THR A 702 -49.42 -12.29 11.06
N SER A 703 -49.33 -13.58 11.36
CA SER A 703 -50.35 -14.31 12.14
C SER A 703 -49.87 -14.71 13.54
N SER A 704 -48.56 -14.69 13.79
CA SER A 704 -47.95 -15.04 15.07
C SER A 704 -47.15 -13.89 15.67
N ALA A 705 -46.95 -13.93 16.99
CA ALA A 705 -46.03 -13.01 17.67
C ALA A 705 -44.58 -13.40 17.31
N PRO A 706 -43.64 -12.44 17.25
CA PRO A 706 -42.25 -12.73 16.94
C PRO A 706 -41.65 -13.74 17.94
N PRO A 707 -40.69 -14.58 17.51
CA PRO A 707 -40.00 -15.53 18.38
C PRO A 707 -39.43 -14.87 19.65
N PRO A 708 -39.35 -15.60 20.78
CA PRO A 708 -38.84 -15.05 22.03
C PRO A 708 -37.38 -14.59 21.86
N GLY A 709 -37.13 -13.30 22.13
CA GLY A 709 -35.80 -12.68 22.01
C GLY A 709 -35.52 -12.02 20.66
N THR A 710 -36.45 -12.05 19.70
CA THR A 710 -36.33 -11.33 18.42
C THR A 710 -37.25 -10.10 18.37
N VAL A 711 -36.81 -9.04 17.69
CA VAL A 711 -37.63 -7.85 17.41
C VAL A 711 -38.65 -8.19 16.32
N CYS A 712 -39.76 -7.45 16.28
CA CYS A 712 -40.74 -7.53 15.18
C CYS A 712 -40.06 -7.42 13.79
N PRO A 713 -40.62 -8.07 12.76
CA PRO A 713 -40.11 -7.93 11.40
C PRO A 713 -40.09 -6.47 10.97
N ALA A 714 -39.02 -6.05 10.29
CA ALA A 714 -38.94 -4.68 9.79
C ALA A 714 -40.07 -4.39 8.78
N PRO A 715 -40.71 -3.21 8.83
CA PRO A 715 -41.80 -2.82 7.92
C PRO A 715 -41.41 -2.94 6.44
N LYS A 716 -40.14 -2.66 6.14
CA LYS A 716 -39.57 -2.81 4.79
C LYS A 716 -39.63 -4.25 4.28
N VAL A 717 -39.40 -5.25 5.14
CA VAL A 717 -39.50 -6.67 4.76
C VAL A 717 -40.93 -7.01 4.38
N ILE A 718 -41.90 -6.63 5.22
CA ILE A 718 -43.32 -6.90 5.01
C ILE A 718 -43.81 -6.24 3.70
N THR A 719 -43.52 -4.96 3.51
CA THR A 719 -43.90 -4.24 2.29
C THR A 719 -43.22 -4.78 1.03
N THR A 720 -42.01 -5.33 1.15
CA THR A 720 -41.29 -5.98 0.04
C THR A 720 -41.92 -7.33 -0.32
N LEU A 721 -42.28 -8.15 0.67
CA LEU A 721 -43.07 -9.39 0.48
C LEU A 721 -44.41 -9.09 -0.20
N MET A 722 -45.16 -8.12 0.30
CA MET A 722 -46.44 -7.70 -0.29
C MET A 722 -46.27 -7.24 -1.75
N SER A 723 -45.23 -6.46 -2.02
CA SER A 723 -44.93 -5.98 -3.38
C SER A 723 -44.51 -7.12 -4.31
N ALA A 724 -43.73 -8.09 -3.83
CA ALA A 724 -43.34 -9.27 -4.59
C ALA A 724 -44.55 -10.16 -4.93
N LEU A 725 -45.43 -10.43 -3.96
CA LEU A 725 -46.67 -11.17 -4.18
C LEU A 725 -47.59 -10.47 -5.20
N ALA A 726 -47.72 -9.14 -5.11
CA ALA A 726 -48.51 -8.38 -6.08
C ALA A 726 -47.90 -8.43 -7.50
N LYS A 727 -46.57 -8.36 -7.62
CA LYS A 727 -45.86 -8.53 -8.91
C LYS A 727 -46.11 -9.91 -9.50
N LEU A 728 -45.94 -10.97 -8.72
CA LEU A 728 -46.17 -12.35 -9.17
C LEU A 728 -47.64 -12.58 -9.57
N ALA A 729 -48.60 -12.07 -8.79
CA ALA A 729 -50.03 -12.16 -9.11
C ALA A 729 -50.42 -11.37 -10.36
N SER A 730 -49.75 -10.24 -10.64
CA SER A 730 -49.95 -9.51 -11.90
C SER A 730 -49.47 -10.28 -13.14
N ARG A 731 -48.58 -11.28 -12.95
CA ARG A 731 -48.05 -12.14 -14.01
C ARG A 731 -48.84 -13.44 -14.17
N SER A 732 -49.50 -13.89 -13.11
CA SER A 732 -50.37 -15.08 -13.09
C SER A 732 -51.69 -14.74 -12.41
N HIS A 733 -52.70 -14.42 -13.22
CA HIS A 733 -53.95 -13.82 -12.75
C HIS A 733 -54.75 -14.72 -11.78
N ASP A 734 -54.54 -16.03 -11.82
CA ASP A 734 -55.17 -17.00 -10.91
C ASP A 734 -54.79 -16.76 -9.43
N LEU A 735 -53.69 -16.04 -9.19
CA LEU A 735 -53.18 -15.74 -7.85
C LEU A 735 -53.79 -14.44 -7.27
N ILE A 736 -54.41 -13.59 -8.08
CA ILE A 736 -54.96 -12.28 -7.66
C ILE A 736 -55.98 -12.40 -6.50
N PRO A 737 -56.92 -13.37 -6.50
CA PRO A 737 -57.88 -13.51 -5.40
C PRO A 737 -57.20 -13.78 -4.05
N ARG A 738 -56.12 -14.56 -4.04
CA ARG A 738 -55.36 -14.92 -2.82
C ARG A 738 -54.70 -13.69 -2.19
N VAL A 739 -53.96 -12.90 -2.98
CA VAL A 739 -53.34 -11.64 -2.50
C VAL A 739 -54.39 -10.63 -2.03
N SER A 740 -55.48 -10.49 -2.79
CA SER A 740 -56.55 -9.55 -2.46
C SER A 740 -57.20 -9.87 -1.11
N LEU A 741 -57.36 -11.16 -0.81
CA LEU A 741 -57.86 -11.62 0.48
C LEU A 741 -56.89 -11.29 1.62
N PHE A 742 -55.57 -11.44 1.40
CA PHE A 742 -54.57 -11.04 2.37
C PHE A 742 -54.62 -9.52 2.67
N PHE A 743 -54.61 -8.67 1.64
CA PHE A 743 -54.68 -7.20 1.84
C PHE A 743 -55.99 -6.76 2.53
N SER A 744 -57.11 -7.43 2.25
CA SER A 744 -58.37 -7.20 2.95
C SER A 744 -58.31 -7.57 4.44
N LYS A 745 -57.68 -8.71 4.77
CA LYS A 745 -57.45 -9.13 6.16
C LYS A 745 -56.52 -8.18 6.89
N LEU A 746 -55.43 -7.75 6.26
CA LEU A 746 -54.47 -6.78 6.79
C LEU A 746 -55.17 -5.46 7.17
N ARG A 747 -56.01 -4.93 6.28
CA ARG A 747 -56.83 -3.75 6.52
C ARG A 747 -57.77 -3.93 7.72
N THR A 748 -58.37 -5.10 7.85
CA THR A 748 -59.30 -5.41 8.94
C THR A 748 -58.56 -5.55 10.27
N ALA A 749 -57.38 -6.18 10.27
CA ALA A 749 -56.54 -6.33 11.44
C ALA A 749 -56.08 -4.97 11.99
N ALA A 750 -55.64 -4.05 11.13
CA ALA A 750 -55.23 -2.71 11.55
C ALA A 750 -56.38 -1.86 12.12
N ARG A 751 -57.62 -2.08 11.69
CA ARG A 751 -58.80 -1.41 12.27
C ARG A 751 -59.13 -1.88 13.69
N ASN A 752 -58.68 -3.06 14.07
CA ASN A 752 -58.92 -3.64 15.39
C ASN A 752 -57.88 -3.19 16.45
N GLY A 753 -56.91 -2.36 16.07
CA GLY A 753 -55.87 -1.81 16.95
C GLY A 753 -54.49 -2.44 16.74
N SER A 754 -53.63 -2.32 17.75
CA SER A 754 -52.24 -2.81 17.77
C SER A 754 -52.15 -4.31 17.43
N VAL A 755 -51.17 -4.67 16.61
CA VAL A 755 -50.96 -6.05 16.14
C VAL A 755 -49.64 -6.59 16.68
N ALA A 756 -49.62 -7.86 17.12
CA ALA A 756 -48.47 -8.45 17.81
C ALA A 756 -47.15 -8.48 17.00
N TRP A 757 -47.21 -8.36 15.68
CA TRP A 757 -46.05 -8.37 14.78
C TRP A 757 -45.60 -6.97 14.34
N CYS A 758 -46.26 -5.90 14.80
CA CYS A 758 -45.90 -4.52 14.48
C CYS A 758 -45.99 -3.66 15.75
N ALA A 759 -44.84 -3.18 16.23
CA ALA A 759 -44.78 -2.42 17.48
C ALA A 759 -45.11 -0.93 17.30
N ASP A 760 -44.84 -0.37 16.12
CA ASP A 760 -45.04 1.05 15.80
C ASP A 760 -46.32 1.23 14.96
N GLU A 761 -47.20 2.14 15.40
CA GLU A 761 -48.46 2.45 14.73
C GLU A 761 -48.22 3.16 13.38
N ASP A 762 -47.18 4.01 13.28
CA ASP A 762 -46.86 4.71 12.01
C ASP A 762 -46.41 3.71 10.94
N ASP A 763 -45.61 2.72 11.34
CA ASP A 763 -45.19 1.62 10.48
C ASP A 763 -46.37 0.75 10.05
N LEU A 764 -47.30 0.44 10.97
CA LEU A 764 -48.52 -0.30 10.66
C LEU A 764 -49.38 0.44 9.63
N VAL A 765 -49.55 1.76 9.80
CA VAL A 765 -50.26 2.62 8.83
C VAL A 765 -49.58 2.56 7.47
N ALA A 766 -48.26 2.72 7.40
CA ALA A 766 -47.51 2.66 6.14
C ALA A 766 -47.67 1.31 5.42
N ILE A 767 -47.60 0.20 6.17
CA ILE A 767 -47.81 -1.16 5.64
C ILE A 767 -49.24 -1.31 5.08
N VAL A 768 -50.26 -0.85 5.80
CA VAL A 768 -51.66 -0.94 5.38
C VAL A 768 -51.93 -0.06 4.17
N THR A 769 -51.44 1.19 4.16
CA THR A 769 -51.55 2.09 3.00
C THR A 769 -50.93 1.43 1.78
N ARG A 770 -49.73 0.85 1.91
CA ARG A 770 -49.10 0.13 0.81
C ARG A 770 -49.92 -1.06 0.33
N GLY A 771 -50.55 -1.80 1.23
CA GLY A 771 -51.47 -2.89 0.90
C GLY A 771 -52.70 -2.42 0.14
N GLU A 772 -53.29 -1.30 0.53
CA GLU A 772 -54.45 -0.70 -0.16
C GLU A 772 -54.09 -0.21 -1.57
N GLU A 773 -52.92 0.39 -1.75
CA GLU A 773 -52.38 0.77 -3.07
C GLU A 773 -52.24 -0.44 -4.00
N LEU A 774 -51.56 -1.49 -3.53
CA LEU A 774 -51.34 -2.72 -4.29
C LEU A 774 -52.66 -3.43 -4.61
N TRP A 775 -53.57 -3.49 -3.63
CA TRP A 775 -54.90 -4.06 -3.84
C TRP A 775 -55.69 -3.28 -4.90
N SER A 776 -55.60 -1.95 -4.89
CA SER A 776 -56.28 -1.10 -5.86
C SER A 776 -55.71 -1.27 -7.26
N LEU A 777 -54.39 -1.42 -7.41
CA LEU A 777 -53.72 -1.71 -8.68
C LEU A 777 -54.16 -3.06 -9.26
N LEU A 778 -54.21 -4.12 -8.44
CA LEU A 778 -54.55 -5.48 -8.87
C LEU A 778 -55.98 -5.64 -9.40
N LYS A 779 -56.88 -4.68 -9.14
CA LYS A 779 -58.22 -4.63 -9.76
C LYS A 779 -58.16 -4.47 -11.28
N ALA A 780 -57.07 -3.92 -11.81
CA ALA A 780 -56.80 -3.75 -13.23
C ALA A 780 -55.48 -4.46 -13.59
N PRO A 781 -55.47 -5.80 -13.78
CA PRO A 781 -54.25 -6.60 -13.86
C PRO A 781 -53.27 -6.17 -14.97
N GLY A 782 -53.76 -5.76 -16.15
CA GLY A 782 -52.88 -5.23 -17.21
C GLY A 782 -52.19 -3.91 -16.85
N VAL A 783 -52.87 -3.05 -16.08
CA VAL A 783 -52.28 -1.82 -15.52
C VAL A 783 -51.31 -2.18 -14.40
N ALA A 784 -51.68 -3.12 -13.52
CA ALA A 784 -50.80 -3.59 -12.46
C ALA A 784 -49.48 -4.15 -13.02
N GLN A 785 -49.53 -4.97 -14.07
CA GLN A 785 -48.34 -5.54 -14.69
C GLN A 785 -47.41 -4.45 -15.25
N SER A 786 -47.96 -3.44 -15.93
CA SER A 786 -47.17 -2.32 -16.49
C SER A 786 -46.64 -1.34 -15.44
N VAL A 787 -47.34 -1.15 -14.33
CA VAL A 787 -46.90 -0.27 -13.22
C VAL A 787 -45.90 -0.97 -12.30
N LEU A 788 -46.15 -2.24 -11.97
CA LEU A 788 -45.32 -3.01 -11.02
C LEU A 788 -44.09 -3.62 -11.69
N THR A 789 -44.15 -3.89 -13.00
CA THR A 789 -43.04 -4.42 -13.80
C THR A 789 -42.87 -3.57 -15.08
N PRO A 790 -42.46 -2.30 -14.96
CA PRO A 790 -42.36 -1.42 -16.11
C PRO A 790 -41.31 -1.93 -17.10
N PRO A 791 -41.62 -2.00 -18.41
CA PRO A 791 -40.65 -2.48 -19.38
C PRO A 791 -39.44 -1.54 -19.49
N PRO A 792 -38.24 -2.04 -19.86
CA PRO A 792 -36.97 -1.31 -19.74
C PRO A 792 -36.92 0.01 -20.53
N HIS A 793 -37.73 0.15 -21.58
CA HIS A 793 -37.85 1.38 -22.37
C HIS A 793 -38.59 2.52 -21.64
N VAL A 794 -39.38 2.22 -20.60
CA VAL A 794 -40.03 3.21 -19.73
C VAL A 794 -39.04 3.75 -18.68
N LEU A 795 -38.07 2.93 -18.27
CA LEU A 795 -37.02 3.28 -17.29
C LEU A 795 -35.85 4.06 -17.90
N THR A 796 -35.73 4.10 -19.23
CA THR A 796 -34.82 5.01 -19.92
C THR A 796 -35.57 6.29 -20.26
N PRO A 797 -35.25 7.46 -19.66
CA PRO A 797 -36.02 8.67 -19.87
C PRO A 797 -35.79 9.19 -21.30
N ARG A 798 -36.61 8.73 -22.26
CA ARG A 798 -36.77 9.35 -23.58
C ARG A 798 -37.73 10.54 -23.53
N TRP A 799 -37.85 11.20 -22.38
CA TRP A 799 -38.81 12.29 -22.14
C TRP A 799 -38.66 13.46 -23.13
N HIS A 800 -37.50 13.59 -23.76
CA HIS A 800 -37.16 14.59 -24.77
C HIS A 800 -37.37 14.14 -26.23
N ARG A 801 -37.75 12.88 -26.48
CA ARG A 801 -37.94 12.33 -27.84
C ARG A 801 -39.37 11.90 -28.14
N ASP A 802 -40.20 11.72 -27.11
CA ASP A 802 -41.55 11.19 -27.27
C ASP A 802 -42.60 12.31 -27.10
N THR A 803 -43.13 12.78 -28.24
CA THR A 803 -44.03 13.94 -28.34
C THR A 803 -45.28 13.79 -27.48
N ASN A 804 -45.72 12.56 -27.21
CA ASN A 804 -46.94 12.25 -26.46
C ASN A 804 -46.73 12.24 -24.92
N LEU A 805 -45.49 12.05 -24.44
CA LEU A 805 -45.16 11.99 -23.01
C LEU A 805 -44.61 13.33 -22.46
N ALA A 806 -44.21 14.25 -23.33
CA ALA A 806 -43.82 15.61 -22.96
C ALA A 806 -45.02 16.49 -22.57
N VAL A 807 -46.21 16.20 -23.10
CA VAL A 807 -47.43 17.01 -22.92
C VAL A 807 -47.88 17.10 -21.45
N PRO A 808 -47.92 16.03 -20.64
CA PRO A 808 -48.32 16.13 -19.23
C PRO A 808 -47.35 16.97 -18.39
N LEU A 809 -46.04 16.92 -18.69
CA LEU A 809 -45.01 17.72 -18.01
C LEU A 809 -45.07 19.19 -18.44
N GLN A 810 -45.23 19.45 -19.74
CA GLN A 810 -45.44 20.79 -20.29
C GLN A 810 -46.74 21.41 -19.76
N LEU A 811 -47.83 20.64 -19.68
CA LEU A 811 -49.07 21.07 -19.05
C LEU A 811 -48.86 21.34 -17.57
N ARG A 812 -48.14 20.51 -16.82
CA ARG A 812 -47.85 20.77 -15.39
C ARG A 812 -47.06 22.07 -15.19
N VAL A 813 -46.07 22.32 -16.03
CA VAL A 813 -45.27 23.55 -15.99
C VAL A 813 -46.11 24.76 -16.40
N LEU A 814 -46.90 24.66 -17.48
CA LEU A 814 -47.83 25.70 -17.90
C LEU A 814 -48.88 25.98 -16.83
N THR A 815 -49.44 24.95 -16.20
CA THR A 815 -50.44 25.08 -15.13
C THR A 815 -49.84 25.75 -13.90
N ARG A 816 -48.58 25.45 -13.54
CA ARG A 816 -47.87 26.15 -12.44
C ARG A 816 -47.55 27.60 -12.77
N LEU A 817 -47.23 27.89 -14.02
CA LEU A 817 -46.98 29.26 -14.48
C LEU A 817 -48.27 30.07 -14.56
N THR A 818 -49.39 29.48 -15.00
CA THR A 818 -50.68 30.16 -15.06
C THR A 818 -51.38 30.31 -13.71
N HIS A 819 -51.11 29.43 -12.73
CA HIS A 819 -51.64 29.55 -11.37
C HIS A 819 -50.84 30.46 -10.43
N SER A 820 -49.83 31.18 -10.93
CA SER A 820 -49.01 32.09 -10.11
C SER A 820 -49.70 33.40 -9.69
N GLN A 821 -51.05 33.43 -9.64
CA GLN A 821 -51.83 34.42 -8.91
C GLN A 821 -53.05 33.78 -8.24
N CYS A 822 -52.87 33.12 -7.10
CA CYS A 822 -53.73 33.29 -5.92
C CYS A 822 -53.18 32.52 -4.71
N THR A 823 -52.82 33.31 -3.70
CA THR A 823 -52.83 33.00 -2.26
C THR A 823 -51.92 31.88 -1.74
N LEU A 824 -50.77 32.35 -1.23
CA LEU A 824 -50.06 31.84 -0.05
C LEU A 824 -51.02 31.46 1.11
N LEU A 825 -50.85 30.26 1.68
CA LEU A 825 -50.70 29.92 3.12
C LEU A 825 -50.97 28.40 3.38
N PRO A 826 -50.50 27.81 4.50
CA PRO A 826 -49.54 26.69 4.46
C PRO A 826 -50.12 25.32 4.87
N ALA A 827 -49.47 24.27 4.37
CA ALA A 827 -49.07 23.08 5.12
C ALA A 827 -47.82 22.51 4.44
#